data_AF-A0A939XRB9-F1
#
_entry.id   AF-A0A939XRB9-F1
#
_cell.length_a   1.000
_cell.length_b   1.000
_cell.length_c   1.000
_cell.angle_alpha   90.00
_cell.angle_beta   90.00
_cell.angle_gamma   90.00
#
_symmetry.space_group_name_H-M   'P 1'
#
loop_
_entity.id
_entity.type
_entity.pdbx_description
1 polymer ?
#
loop_
_entity_poly.entity_id
_entity_poly.type
_entity_poly.pdbx_seq_one_letter_code
_entity_poly.pdbx_strand_id
1 'polypeptide(L)'
;MKKTFFWLLLMMFCAFNTKAQNIEVSQSGRFAVFTLTGDDYAHWLEDAFSNDRQMVQRLSKQLYQKFNDDFDFIVYVLNEDELLPSFPYYGISSQVRITDEGVGNRYFDYSKGYGSDGRLFQVLHLPYKNAIESGPFLHEIFHHWGNFAIPTIDFDNEPYGSNGGSHWGVTGGSGRGQLGGFVQSEMKKDGNTYTIPSFGLNASGGNGVPYNELELYLMGLIPVSEVSPFSVFRHINSYSWDNTSRTFTIVADDVQTYTPQRLESELGKRVPDYTMSQKEFNAMFVVLTLNPLTNAQIKHYDETIERFCRVGDDGQSWLYNFYEATGGRAKFLCGDLHESVKGDAIRIISPNTNTPALEMYSTCSIEWNASVSGNVKIQLMRDGAPVKTIASNIPAMAGKYEWIVDLDGSPNYTNYYIKVTSENNGQVYAESAKFNVKVPDSEICSINGHVYDFAGKPVSGAWVTSGSKLPSIDCSFEDAGNSGYMVSGYYQTEIEFQPSNKVINQFSFRVFTNQPTLVDGLTTGIINKDKEILYSVDLTADQVKSSLWTEVDIPEGLIVTPGETYYIFLYDNNADYNTLACYFAFVGKDDASKYCYRVTTSDGVATKTNSTGAYSLRQSLNWSGKLRAFADGMNFSPIDIQPLAASAYNIDFYDNVTLNTISVTAIKTEFFTNETINKTFFTVTGNYSNGKSVKLSQDDFTISPTSFATAGTHSITITSGDKSAYVSVKIEEPKLDYIAVTPPTKTTYFVGDVFDKSGMVVTAHYDNNTTADVTSQCTLSGFDSETAGTKTVTATFDGKSATFSVTIKTPEIVDYTFVSPSKTTYQIGEEFSNAGFSLVANYENGVSVNVTDQCAISGFQASKSGKFELTFTYKDFVKVIQYEVEATENQQQEDPQQEDPKTAVENIAQNNVRIWSYDRNIHIENYVGKVYIFDLGGRLVRTFTTNDSTTEFTLSNTGIYIVKTMVVTAKVSLQN
;
A
#
# COMPACT_ATOMS: atom_id res chain seq x y z
N MET A 1 -47.08 14.38 34.33
CA MET A 1 -45.68 14.86 34.42
C MET A 1 -44.61 13.76 34.41
N LYS A 2 -44.80 12.58 35.03
CA LYS A 2 -43.75 11.52 35.01
C LYS A 2 -43.71 10.64 33.74
N LYS A 3 -44.79 10.54 32.95
CA LYS A 3 -44.80 9.77 31.68
C LYS A 3 -44.25 10.56 30.47
N THR A 4 -44.36 11.89 30.50
CA THR A 4 -43.80 12.77 29.46
C THR A 4 -42.29 12.94 29.60
N PHE A 5 -41.74 12.85 30.81
CA PHE A 5 -40.29 12.90 31.03
C PHE A 5 -39.57 11.62 30.58
N PHE A 6 -40.24 10.46 30.66
CA PHE A 6 -39.68 9.19 30.19
C PHE A 6 -39.64 9.12 28.65
N TRP A 7 -40.60 9.75 27.95
CA TRP A 7 -40.56 9.89 26.49
C TRP A 7 -39.57 10.95 26.02
N LEU A 8 -39.33 12.03 26.79
CA LEU A 8 -38.26 12.98 26.48
C LEU A 8 -36.86 12.39 26.70
N LEU A 9 -36.67 11.56 27.73
CA LEU A 9 -35.40 10.86 27.95
C LEU A 9 -35.14 9.76 26.91
N LEU A 10 -36.20 9.12 26.39
CA LEU A 10 -36.10 8.10 25.33
C LEU A 10 -35.91 8.74 23.93
N MET A 11 -36.44 9.94 23.70
CA MET A 11 -36.13 10.73 22.49
C MET A 11 -34.76 11.41 22.52
N MET A 12 -34.13 11.55 23.70
CA MET A 12 -32.72 11.98 23.81
C MET A 12 -31.72 10.83 23.65
N PHE A 13 -32.18 9.57 23.57
CA PHE A 13 -31.34 8.37 23.39
C PHE A 13 -31.68 7.54 22.15
N CYS A 14 -32.58 7.99 21.28
CA CYS A 14 -32.80 7.41 19.97
C CYS A 14 -32.03 8.19 18.89
N ALA A 15 -30.85 7.65 18.58
CA ALA A 15 -30.13 7.77 17.31
C ALA A 15 -29.40 9.09 17.00
N PHE A 16 -28.45 9.49 17.85
CA PHE A 16 -27.11 9.71 17.30
C PHE A 16 -26.48 8.33 17.14
N ASN A 17 -26.82 7.66 16.05
CA ASN A 17 -25.98 6.59 15.54
C ASN A 17 -24.75 7.32 14.97
N THR A 18 -23.80 7.70 15.83
CA THR A 18 -22.47 8.08 15.37
C THR A 18 -21.89 6.80 14.76
N LYS A 19 -22.16 6.57 13.48
CA LYS A 19 -21.47 5.54 12.71
C LYS A 19 -19.98 5.81 12.92
N ALA A 20 -19.28 4.81 13.45
CA ALA A 20 -17.84 4.90 13.61
C ALA A 20 -17.22 5.18 12.23
N GLN A 21 -16.20 6.03 12.21
CA GLN A 21 -15.44 6.24 10.98
C GLN A 21 -14.85 4.89 10.55
N ASN A 22 -15.06 4.53 9.29
CA ASN A 22 -14.55 3.29 8.73
C ASN A 22 -13.89 3.55 7.39
N ILE A 23 -12.77 2.87 7.15
CA ILE A 23 -12.07 2.87 5.88
C ILE A 23 -12.16 1.45 5.33
N GLU A 24 -12.82 1.27 4.19
CA GLU A 24 -12.97 -0.02 3.52
C GLU A 24 -12.27 0.04 2.16
N VAL A 25 -11.59 -1.02 1.74
CA VAL A 25 -10.99 -1.07 0.40
C VAL A 25 -12.02 -1.69 -0.55
N SER A 26 -12.20 -1.09 -1.73
CA SER A 26 -13.09 -1.66 -2.77
C SER A 26 -12.65 -3.07 -3.14
N GLN A 27 -13.56 -3.94 -3.59
CA GLN A 27 -13.21 -5.32 -3.97
C GLN A 27 -12.13 -5.37 -5.07
N SER A 28 -12.16 -4.40 -5.99
CA SER A 28 -11.14 -4.22 -7.04
C SER A 28 -9.78 -3.76 -6.52
N GLY A 29 -9.70 -3.21 -5.30
CA GLY A 29 -8.48 -2.64 -4.75
C GLY A 29 -8.09 -1.29 -5.34
N ARG A 30 -8.93 -0.66 -6.18
CA ARG A 30 -8.60 0.60 -6.85
C ARG A 30 -8.86 1.84 -6.01
N PHE A 31 -9.75 1.77 -5.03
CA PHE A 31 -10.04 2.88 -4.13
C PHE A 31 -10.42 2.42 -2.72
N ALA A 32 -10.31 3.33 -1.76
CA ALA A 32 -10.83 3.18 -0.42
C ALA A 32 -12.13 3.98 -0.26
N VAL A 33 -13.10 3.43 0.46
CA VAL A 33 -14.30 4.13 0.92
C VAL A 33 -14.04 4.59 2.35
N PHE A 34 -14.04 5.89 2.56
CA PHE A 34 -13.89 6.48 3.88
C PHE A 34 -15.26 7.02 4.32
N THR A 35 -15.94 6.23 5.16
CA THR A 35 -17.23 6.64 5.72
C THR A 35 -16.97 7.58 6.90
N LEU A 36 -17.27 8.86 6.71
CA LEU A 36 -17.09 9.89 7.74
C LEU A 36 -18.29 9.91 8.70
N THR A 37 -18.04 10.40 9.92
CA THR A 37 -19.13 10.75 10.84
C THR A 37 -19.96 11.91 10.28
N GLY A 38 -21.22 12.03 10.69
CA GLY A 38 -22.12 13.10 10.22
C GLY A 38 -21.51 14.50 10.31
N ASP A 39 -20.87 14.83 11.44
CA ASP A 39 -20.23 16.13 11.67
C ASP A 39 -19.03 16.36 10.75
N ASP A 40 -18.12 15.38 10.64
CA ASP A 40 -16.96 15.46 9.74
C ASP A 40 -17.40 15.55 8.27
N TYR A 41 -18.41 14.78 7.84
CA TYR A 41 -18.91 14.87 6.47
C TYR A 41 -19.51 16.25 6.19
N ALA A 42 -20.36 16.75 7.09
CA ALA A 42 -20.97 18.08 6.95
C ALA A 42 -19.91 19.19 6.88
N HIS A 43 -18.90 19.13 7.75
CA HIS A 43 -17.77 20.08 7.73
C HIS A 43 -16.99 19.97 6.41
N TRP A 44 -16.76 18.77 5.88
CA TRP A 44 -16.11 18.59 4.58
C TRP A 44 -16.89 19.23 3.43
N LEU A 45 -18.23 19.16 3.46
CA LEU A 45 -19.09 19.81 2.46
C LEU A 45 -19.02 21.35 2.52
N GLU A 46 -18.53 21.94 3.61
CA GLU A 46 -18.27 23.38 3.77
C GLU A 46 -16.83 23.77 3.40
N ASP A 47 -16.22 23.05 2.45
CA ASP A 47 -14.86 23.30 1.96
C ASP A 47 -13.78 23.23 3.05
N ALA A 48 -13.89 22.24 3.94
CA ALA A 48 -12.84 21.98 4.94
C ALA A 48 -11.49 21.63 4.30
N PHE A 49 -11.46 21.13 3.06
CA PHE A 49 -10.19 20.87 2.37
C PHE A 49 -9.33 22.13 2.25
N SER A 50 -9.93 23.25 1.84
CA SER A 50 -9.22 24.52 1.68
C SER A 50 -9.08 25.28 3.00
N ASN A 51 -10.09 25.21 3.86
CA ASN A 51 -10.21 26.06 5.04
C ASN A 51 -9.72 25.40 6.35
N ASP A 52 -9.53 24.07 6.37
CA ASP A 52 -9.14 23.31 7.56
C ASP A 52 -8.07 22.26 7.26
N ARG A 53 -6.82 22.73 7.19
CA ARG A 53 -5.63 21.87 7.01
C ARG A 53 -5.52 20.78 8.08
N GLN A 54 -5.97 21.04 9.32
CA GLN A 54 -5.86 20.06 10.40
C GLN A 54 -6.78 18.86 10.17
N MET A 55 -7.97 19.10 9.62
CA MET A 55 -8.88 18.03 9.21
C MET A 55 -8.24 17.15 8.11
N VAL A 56 -7.69 17.75 7.05
CA VAL A 56 -7.04 17.00 5.95
C VAL A 56 -5.90 16.15 6.50
N GLN A 57 -5.02 16.74 7.32
CA GLN A 57 -3.91 16.02 7.96
C GLN A 57 -4.39 14.89 8.87
N ARG A 58 -5.49 15.09 9.61
CA ARG A 58 -6.09 14.06 10.47
C ARG A 58 -6.62 12.90 9.65
N LEU A 59 -7.38 13.15 8.58
CA LEU A 59 -7.90 12.09 7.71
C LEU A 59 -6.77 11.33 7.01
N SER A 60 -5.75 12.03 6.50
CA SER A 60 -4.58 11.39 5.88
C SER A 60 -3.83 10.50 6.88
N LYS A 61 -3.67 10.94 8.14
CA LYS A 61 -3.06 10.10 9.19
C LYS A 61 -3.87 8.85 9.48
N GLN A 62 -5.21 8.91 9.46
CA GLN A 62 -6.05 7.73 9.62
C GLN A 62 -5.90 6.75 8.45
N LEU A 63 -5.76 7.24 7.22
CA LEU A 63 -5.43 6.41 6.07
C LEU A 63 -4.08 5.71 6.29
N TYR A 64 -3.02 6.43 6.64
CA TYR A 64 -1.71 5.82 6.90
C TYR A 64 -1.63 4.97 8.19
N GLN A 65 -2.63 4.99 9.07
CA GLN A 65 -2.75 3.97 10.12
C GLN A 65 -3.19 2.63 9.52
N LYS A 66 -3.97 2.66 8.43
CA LYS A 66 -4.45 1.47 7.72
C LYS A 66 -3.55 1.03 6.58
N PHE A 67 -2.82 1.93 5.93
CA PHE A 67 -2.00 1.63 4.77
C PHE A 67 -0.50 1.90 5.00
N ASN A 68 0.36 1.18 4.28
CA ASN A 68 1.79 1.39 4.16
C ASN A 68 2.08 2.71 3.43
N ASP A 69 3.31 3.21 3.55
CA ASP A 69 3.70 4.47 2.93
C ASP A 69 4.09 4.30 1.45
N ASP A 70 3.11 3.89 0.65
CA ASP A 70 3.34 3.47 -0.75
C ASP A 70 2.89 4.51 -1.79
N PHE A 71 2.31 5.63 -1.35
CA PHE A 71 1.57 6.54 -2.22
C PHE A 71 2.24 7.89 -2.39
N ASP A 72 2.34 8.31 -3.65
CA ASP A 72 2.82 9.63 -4.05
C ASP A 72 1.67 10.66 -3.99
N PHE A 73 0.43 10.20 -4.17
CA PHE A 73 -0.78 11.04 -4.15
C PHE A 73 -1.89 10.45 -3.26
N ILE A 74 -2.61 11.30 -2.53
CA ILE A 74 -3.93 10.96 -1.96
C ILE A 74 -4.98 11.79 -2.70
N VAL A 75 -5.98 11.12 -3.27
CA VAL A 75 -7.04 11.75 -4.05
C VAL A 75 -8.35 11.57 -3.31
N TYR A 76 -8.80 12.61 -2.60
CA TYR A 76 -10.12 12.63 -1.98
C TYR A 76 -11.18 12.96 -3.02
N VAL A 77 -12.22 12.13 -3.10
CA VAL A 77 -13.32 12.29 -4.05
C VAL A 77 -14.63 12.26 -3.29
N LEU A 78 -15.47 13.28 -3.44
CA LEU A 78 -16.80 13.29 -2.85
C LEU A 78 -17.78 12.44 -3.66
N ASN A 79 -18.68 11.76 -2.95
CA ASN A 79 -19.76 10.97 -3.54
C ASN A 79 -21.02 11.79 -3.84
N GLU A 80 -20.82 12.98 -4.40
CA GLU A 80 -21.88 13.90 -4.84
C GLU A 80 -21.98 13.90 -6.37
N ASP A 81 -23.20 13.96 -6.91
CA ASP A 81 -23.42 13.87 -8.37
C ASP A 81 -23.01 15.16 -9.10
N GLU A 82 -23.15 16.31 -8.44
CA GLU A 82 -22.85 17.63 -8.98
C GLU A 82 -21.99 18.45 -8.01
N LEU A 83 -21.34 19.49 -8.54
CA LEU A 83 -20.57 20.44 -7.74
C LEU A 83 -21.51 21.22 -6.81
N LEU A 84 -21.26 21.13 -5.50
CA LEU A 84 -22.02 21.90 -4.51
C LEU A 84 -21.61 23.39 -4.53
N PRO A 85 -22.54 24.34 -4.31
CA PRO A 85 -22.24 25.78 -4.30
C PRO A 85 -21.22 26.23 -3.25
N SER A 86 -20.97 25.41 -2.22
CA SER A 86 -19.98 25.67 -1.17
C SER A 86 -18.54 25.57 -1.68
N PHE A 87 -18.28 24.86 -2.77
CA PHE A 87 -16.95 24.71 -3.34
C PHE A 87 -16.71 25.76 -4.43
N PRO A 88 -15.72 26.66 -4.27
CA PRO A 88 -15.39 27.66 -5.29
C PRO A 88 -14.53 27.10 -6.43
N TYR A 89 -14.34 25.78 -6.51
CA TYR A 89 -13.44 25.10 -7.44
C TYR A 89 -14.04 23.79 -7.96
N TYR A 90 -13.59 23.34 -9.14
CA TYR A 90 -13.95 22.04 -9.72
C TYR A 90 -12.99 20.91 -9.30
N GLY A 91 -11.80 21.28 -8.85
CA GLY A 91 -10.77 20.45 -8.25
C GLY A 91 -9.80 21.37 -7.53
N ILE A 92 -9.11 20.85 -6.54
CA ILE A 92 -8.06 21.60 -5.85
C ILE A 92 -6.97 20.65 -5.39
N SER A 93 -5.75 21.16 -5.35
CA SER A 93 -4.57 20.43 -4.92
C SER A 93 -3.84 21.15 -3.79
N SER A 94 -3.20 20.36 -2.94
CA SER A 94 -2.35 20.84 -1.86
C SER A 94 -1.03 20.10 -1.89
N GLN A 95 0.05 20.82 -2.22
CA GLN A 95 1.39 20.26 -2.27
C GLN A 95 1.87 19.95 -0.85
N VAL A 96 2.36 18.73 -0.65
CA VAL A 96 2.82 18.21 0.64
C VAL A 96 4.34 18.17 0.72
N ARG A 97 4.98 17.79 -0.38
CA ARG A 97 6.43 17.65 -0.49
C ARG A 97 6.87 18.09 -1.88
N ILE A 98 8.04 18.71 -1.97
CA ILE A 98 8.74 18.97 -3.24
C ILE A 98 10.24 18.86 -3.00
N THR A 99 10.86 17.94 -3.74
CA THR A 99 12.32 17.74 -3.72
C THR A 99 12.96 17.94 -5.09
N ASP A 100 12.14 18.23 -6.10
CA ASP A 100 12.55 18.52 -7.46
C ASP A 100 13.22 19.90 -7.54
N GLU A 101 14.39 19.95 -8.16
CA GLU A 101 15.03 21.21 -8.56
C GLU A 101 14.68 21.53 -10.02
N GLY A 102 14.78 22.80 -10.42
CA GLY A 102 14.48 23.24 -11.78
C GLY A 102 12.99 23.43 -12.09
N VAL A 103 12.12 23.41 -11.07
CA VAL A 103 10.66 23.60 -11.20
C VAL A 103 10.17 24.95 -10.65
N GLY A 104 11.10 25.79 -10.17
CA GLY A 104 10.79 27.13 -9.67
C GLY A 104 10.23 27.21 -8.25
N ASN A 105 10.05 26.07 -7.57
CA ASN A 105 9.58 26.00 -6.19
C ASN A 105 10.77 25.83 -5.22
N ARG A 106 10.56 26.15 -3.93
CA ARG A 106 11.56 25.93 -2.88
C ARG A 106 11.39 24.54 -2.29
N TYR A 107 12.48 23.87 -1.95
CA TYR A 107 12.47 22.58 -1.26
C TYR A 107 11.66 22.62 0.04
N PHE A 108 10.73 21.67 0.20
CA PHE A 108 10.06 21.42 1.47
C PHE A 108 9.52 20.00 1.55
N ASP A 109 9.32 19.51 2.78
CA ASP A 109 8.70 18.22 3.05
C ASP A 109 7.83 18.28 4.31
N TYR A 110 6.51 18.25 4.11
CA TYR A 110 5.52 18.20 5.18
C TYR A 110 4.81 16.84 5.28
N SER A 111 5.29 15.81 4.59
CA SER A 111 4.69 14.47 4.49
C SER A 111 4.35 13.86 5.85
N LYS A 112 5.25 14.02 6.83
CA LYS A 112 5.05 13.58 8.22
C LYS A 112 3.81 14.17 8.89
N GLY A 113 3.43 15.40 8.51
CA GLY A 113 2.22 16.07 8.98
C GLY A 113 0.93 15.36 8.51
N TYR A 114 1.00 14.65 7.39
CA TYR A 114 -0.09 13.90 6.77
C TYR A 114 -0.03 12.39 7.09
N GLY A 115 1.02 11.91 7.75
CA GLY A 115 1.19 10.51 8.15
C GLY A 115 2.09 9.67 7.24
N SER A 116 2.62 10.26 6.16
CA SER A 116 3.61 9.66 5.26
C SER A 116 5.03 9.83 5.81
N ASP A 117 5.94 8.93 5.48
CA ASP A 117 7.37 8.92 5.86
C ASP A 117 8.26 9.43 4.71
N GLY A 118 7.86 10.53 4.08
CA GLY A 118 8.61 11.18 3.01
C GLY A 118 8.18 10.81 1.59
N ARG A 119 7.17 9.96 1.39
CA ARG A 119 6.73 9.58 0.04
C ARG A 119 5.71 10.55 -0.57
N LEU A 120 4.72 10.99 0.20
CA LEU A 120 3.56 11.74 -0.30
C LEU A 120 3.94 13.11 -0.90
N PHE A 121 3.69 13.29 -2.20
CA PHE A 121 3.92 14.52 -2.95
C PHE A 121 2.80 15.54 -2.76
N GLN A 122 1.56 15.08 -2.86
CA GLN A 122 0.39 15.96 -2.95
C GLN A 122 -0.88 15.26 -2.46
N VAL A 123 -1.78 16.05 -1.90
CA VAL A 123 -3.16 15.64 -1.60
C VAL A 123 -4.11 16.46 -2.46
N LEU A 124 -5.09 15.80 -3.06
CA LEU A 124 -6.05 16.40 -3.98
C LEU A 124 -7.48 16.23 -3.46
N HIS A 125 -8.35 17.17 -3.83
CA HIS A 125 -9.77 17.05 -3.60
C HIS A 125 -10.56 17.29 -4.90
N LEU A 126 -11.41 16.33 -5.20
CA LEU A 126 -12.36 16.33 -6.30
C LEU A 126 -13.78 16.35 -5.71
N PRO A 127 -14.49 17.49 -5.77
CA PRO A 127 -15.71 17.73 -5.00
C PRO A 127 -16.97 17.04 -5.55
N TYR A 128 -16.87 16.26 -6.63
CA TYR A 128 -17.98 15.50 -7.20
C TYR A 128 -17.48 14.25 -7.92
N LYS A 129 -18.39 13.29 -8.10
CA LYS A 129 -18.14 11.92 -8.53
C LYS A 129 -17.42 11.81 -9.89
N ASN A 130 -17.85 12.59 -10.88
CA ASN A 130 -17.35 12.49 -12.26
C ASN A 130 -16.00 13.21 -12.49
N ALA A 131 -15.47 13.93 -11.50
CA ALA A 131 -14.29 14.79 -11.65
C ALA A 131 -12.99 14.03 -11.98
N ILE A 132 -12.89 12.74 -11.64
CA ILE A 132 -11.75 11.90 -12.05
C ILE A 132 -11.72 11.75 -13.57
N GLU A 133 -12.89 11.55 -14.21
CA GLU A 133 -13.01 11.32 -15.65
C GLU A 133 -13.03 12.64 -16.44
N SER A 134 -13.95 13.55 -16.10
CA SER A 134 -14.13 14.82 -16.82
C SER A 134 -13.02 15.83 -16.55
N GLY A 135 -12.27 15.61 -15.47
CA GLY A 135 -11.34 16.56 -14.92
C GLY A 135 -11.99 17.51 -13.90
N PRO A 136 -11.18 18.40 -13.29
CA PRO A 136 -9.84 18.80 -13.71
C PRO A 136 -8.68 17.97 -13.06
N PHE A 137 -8.79 16.66 -12.97
CA PHE A 137 -7.79 15.83 -12.29
C PHE A 137 -6.37 15.91 -12.88
N LEU A 138 -6.19 15.88 -14.22
CA LEU A 138 -4.86 16.08 -14.83
C LEU A 138 -4.24 17.44 -14.46
N HIS A 139 -5.08 18.48 -14.37
CA HIS A 139 -4.69 19.81 -13.95
C HIS A 139 -4.24 19.82 -12.49
N GLU A 140 -5.01 19.16 -11.61
CA GLU A 140 -4.67 19.09 -10.20
C GLU A 140 -3.35 18.36 -9.92
N ILE A 141 -3.08 17.27 -10.65
CA ILE A 141 -1.82 16.52 -10.53
C ILE A 141 -0.63 17.41 -10.84
N PHE A 142 -0.74 18.21 -11.92
CA PHE A 142 0.40 18.99 -12.41
C PHE A 142 0.74 20.20 -11.53
N HIS A 143 -0.13 20.61 -10.61
CA HIS A 143 0.22 21.60 -9.58
C HIS A 143 1.43 21.21 -8.72
N HIS A 144 1.84 19.94 -8.70
CA HIS A 144 3.10 19.55 -8.06
C HIS A 144 4.33 20.17 -8.76
N TRP A 145 4.33 20.25 -10.09
CA TRP A 145 5.43 20.78 -10.91
C TRP A 145 5.15 22.17 -11.51
N GLY A 146 3.98 22.75 -11.23
CA GLY A 146 3.43 23.93 -11.89
C GLY A 146 4.32 25.17 -11.94
N ASN A 147 3.78 26.26 -12.51
CA ASN A 147 4.55 27.46 -12.80
C ASN A 147 4.88 28.31 -11.56
N PHE A 148 5.97 27.96 -10.87
CA PHE A 148 6.39 28.67 -9.66
C PHE A 148 7.46 29.76 -9.88
N ALA A 149 8.05 29.84 -11.08
CA ALA A 149 9.15 30.76 -11.33
C ALA A 149 9.04 31.61 -12.58
N ILE A 150 8.30 31.17 -13.61
CA ILE A 150 8.08 32.04 -14.77
C ILE A 150 7.03 33.06 -14.35
N PRO A 151 7.34 34.35 -14.27
CA PRO A 151 6.33 35.33 -13.96
C PRO A 151 5.37 35.31 -15.15
N THR A 152 4.07 35.14 -14.96
CA THR A 152 3.08 35.26 -16.04
C THR A 152 2.08 36.34 -15.64
N ILE A 153 1.19 36.72 -16.54
CA ILE A 153 0.14 37.71 -16.27
C ILE A 153 -1.19 37.21 -16.84
N ASP A 154 -2.30 37.71 -16.32
CA ASP A 154 -3.59 37.65 -16.98
C ASP A 154 -3.80 38.82 -17.94
N PHE A 155 -5.02 38.97 -18.48
CA PHE A 155 -5.37 40.04 -19.42
C PHE A 155 -5.38 41.44 -18.77
N ASP A 156 -5.51 41.52 -17.45
CA ASP A 156 -5.56 42.77 -16.68
C ASP A 156 -4.17 43.16 -16.13
N ASN A 157 -3.12 42.42 -16.49
CA ASN A 157 -1.74 42.54 -16.00
C ASN A 157 -1.55 42.17 -14.53
N GLU A 158 -2.50 41.48 -13.92
CA GLU A 158 -2.30 40.98 -12.57
C GLU A 158 -1.27 39.85 -12.60
N PRO A 159 -0.32 39.81 -11.63
CA PRO A 159 0.65 38.73 -11.55
C PRO A 159 -0.04 37.37 -11.51
N TYR A 160 0.36 36.52 -12.45
CA TYR A 160 -0.08 35.14 -12.60
C TYR A 160 1.15 34.25 -12.42
N GLY A 161 1.02 33.04 -11.87
CA GLY A 161 2.20 32.21 -11.55
C GLY A 161 2.95 32.72 -10.32
N SER A 162 4.30 32.80 -10.36
CA SER A 162 5.30 33.04 -9.28
C SER A 162 5.00 33.97 -8.08
N ASN A 163 3.91 34.75 -8.08
CA ASN A 163 3.42 35.56 -6.95
C ASN A 163 1.87 35.58 -6.79
N GLY A 164 1.14 34.63 -7.39
CA GLY A 164 -0.33 34.57 -7.42
C GLY A 164 -0.96 33.25 -7.88
N GLY A 165 -0.17 32.23 -8.24
CA GLY A 165 -0.66 30.91 -8.64
C GLY A 165 0.43 30.02 -9.24
N SER A 166 0.03 28.94 -9.89
CA SER A 166 0.91 27.96 -10.56
C SER A 166 0.61 27.86 -12.06
N HIS A 167 -0.17 28.81 -12.59
CA HIS A 167 -0.74 28.76 -13.94
C HIS A 167 0.06 29.52 -15.00
N TRP A 168 -0.24 29.24 -16.27
CA TRP A 168 0.47 29.80 -17.42
C TRP A 168 -0.01 31.20 -17.81
N GLY A 169 -1.23 31.62 -17.47
CA GLY A 169 -1.75 32.93 -17.85
C GLY A 169 -1.71 33.12 -19.37
N VAL A 170 -1.40 34.33 -19.83
CA VAL A 170 -1.27 34.66 -21.27
C VAL A 170 0.12 34.23 -21.80
N THR A 171 0.33 32.93 -21.88
CA THR A 171 1.58 32.31 -22.35
C THR A 171 1.34 31.40 -23.54
N GLY A 172 2.17 31.53 -24.57
CA GLY A 172 2.16 30.64 -25.72
C GLY A 172 2.82 29.31 -25.39
N GLY A 173 2.53 28.28 -26.18
CA GLY A 173 3.21 26.99 -26.13
C GLY A 173 3.07 26.21 -27.43
N SER A 174 3.66 25.02 -27.48
CA SER A 174 3.45 24.08 -28.59
C SER A 174 2.00 23.61 -28.71
N GLY A 175 1.27 23.65 -27.59
CA GLY A 175 -0.17 23.45 -27.49
C GLY A 175 -0.72 24.09 -26.22
N ARG A 176 -2.04 23.96 -26.01
CA ARG A 176 -2.65 24.27 -24.71
C ARG A 176 -2.13 23.28 -23.67
N GLY A 177 -1.77 23.77 -22.48
CA GLY A 177 -1.40 22.92 -21.35
C GLY A 177 -2.54 22.78 -20.35
N GLN A 178 -2.34 21.89 -19.39
CA GLN A 178 -3.27 21.67 -18.27
C GLN A 178 -3.46 22.93 -17.41
N LEU A 179 -2.40 23.71 -17.15
CA LEU A 179 -2.50 24.95 -16.37
C LEU A 179 -2.70 26.22 -17.23
N GLY A 180 -3.20 26.05 -18.45
CA GLY A 180 -3.55 27.15 -19.35
C GLY A 180 -2.62 27.31 -20.55
N GLY A 181 -2.54 28.55 -21.06
CA GLY A 181 -1.76 28.90 -22.23
C GLY A 181 -2.44 28.57 -23.57
N PHE A 182 -1.89 29.09 -24.66
CA PHE A 182 -2.48 29.01 -26.01
C PHE A 182 -1.52 28.37 -27.03
N VAL A 183 -2.11 27.90 -28.14
CA VAL A 183 -1.35 27.32 -29.25
C VAL A 183 -0.62 28.45 -30.00
N GLN A 184 0.69 28.58 -29.77
CA GLN A 184 1.46 29.73 -30.26
C GLN A 184 1.61 29.73 -31.78
N SER A 185 1.65 28.56 -32.43
CA SER A 185 1.81 28.47 -33.89
C SER A 185 0.65 29.10 -34.67
N GLU A 186 -0.51 29.30 -34.02
CA GLU A 186 -1.67 29.98 -34.58
C GLU A 186 -1.67 31.50 -34.33
N MET A 187 -0.72 32.00 -33.54
CA MET A 187 -0.60 33.43 -33.23
C MET A 187 -0.22 34.23 -34.48
N LYS A 188 -1.01 35.27 -34.77
CA LYS A 188 -0.73 36.24 -35.82
C LYS A 188 -0.30 37.55 -35.20
N LYS A 189 0.76 38.16 -35.73
CA LYS A 189 1.30 39.44 -35.26
C LYS A 189 1.18 40.51 -36.34
N ASP A 190 0.67 41.67 -35.96
CA ASP A 190 0.65 42.91 -36.77
C ASP A 190 1.01 44.11 -35.88
N GLY A 191 2.25 44.60 -36.00
CA GLY A 191 2.81 45.59 -35.06
C GLY A 191 2.82 45.07 -33.61
N ASN A 192 2.20 45.82 -32.70
CA ASN A 192 2.01 45.44 -31.29
C ASN A 192 0.68 44.68 -31.05
N THR A 193 -0.04 44.32 -32.12
CA THR A 193 -1.30 43.58 -32.05
C THR A 193 -1.06 42.11 -32.33
N TYR A 194 -1.63 41.25 -31.48
CA TYR A 194 -1.50 39.80 -31.53
C TYR A 194 -2.89 39.16 -31.55
N THR A 195 -3.19 38.34 -32.54
CA THR A 195 -4.40 37.51 -32.57
C THR A 195 -4.04 36.08 -32.22
N ILE A 196 -4.62 35.56 -31.15
CA ILE A 196 -4.34 34.21 -30.60
C ILE A 196 -5.62 33.39 -30.46
N PRO A 197 -5.57 32.05 -30.56
CA PRO A 197 -6.74 31.19 -30.38
C PRO A 197 -7.27 31.24 -28.94
N SER A 198 -8.54 30.89 -28.74
CA SER A 198 -9.15 30.81 -27.42
C SER A 198 -8.48 29.77 -26.52
N PHE A 199 -8.31 30.13 -25.25
CA PHE A 199 -7.77 29.28 -24.20
C PHE A 199 -8.32 29.72 -22.84
N GLY A 200 -8.10 28.92 -21.80
CA GLY A 200 -8.39 29.31 -20.42
C GLY A 200 -7.12 29.79 -19.72
N LEU A 201 -7.22 30.89 -18.96
CA LEU A 201 -6.09 31.42 -18.19
C LEU A 201 -5.61 30.42 -17.12
N ASN A 202 -6.57 29.82 -16.39
CA ASN A 202 -6.31 28.83 -15.35
C ASN A 202 -6.25 27.42 -15.91
N ALA A 203 -7.26 26.98 -16.66
CA ALA A 203 -7.39 25.58 -17.05
C ALA A 203 -7.86 25.46 -18.50
N SER A 204 -7.34 24.45 -19.18
CA SER A 204 -7.75 24.14 -20.55
C SER A 204 -8.54 22.83 -20.60
N GLY A 205 -9.87 22.91 -20.52
CA GLY A 205 -10.75 21.80 -20.95
C GLY A 205 -10.76 20.54 -20.05
N GLY A 206 -10.43 20.65 -18.76
CA GLY A 206 -10.42 19.50 -17.84
C GLY A 206 -9.42 18.43 -18.28
N ASN A 207 -9.85 17.18 -18.37
CA ASN A 207 -9.00 16.11 -18.90
C ASN A 207 -8.93 16.08 -20.44
N GLY A 208 -9.56 17.01 -21.15
CA GLY A 208 -9.62 17.05 -22.62
C GLY A 208 -8.37 17.62 -23.32
N VAL A 209 -7.31 17.94 -22.59
CA VAL A 209 -6.07 18.53 -23.13
C VAL A 209 -4.87 17.72 -22.59
N PRO A 210 -3.88 17.35 -23.41
CA PRO A 210 -2.68 16.68 -22.91
C PRO A 210 -1.71 17.67 -22.26
N TYR A 211 -0.66 17.17 -21.61
CA TYR A 211 0.43 18.03 -21.15
C TYR A 211 1.25 18.55 -22.34
N ASN A 212 1.58 19.84 -22.34
CA ASN A 212 2.43 20.43 -23.38
C ASN A 212 3.93 20.19 -23.10
N GLU A 213 4.81 20.58 -24.02
CA GLU A 213 6.27 20.36 -23.89
C GLU A 213 6.86 20.98 -22.61
N LEU A 214 6.43 22.18 -22.23
CA LEU A 214 6.92 22.83 -21.01
C LEU A 214 6.46 22.05 -19.76
N GLU A 215 5.21 21.61 -19.74
CA GLU A 215 4.67 20.80 -18.64
C GLU A 215 5.40 19.45 -18.55
N LEU A 216 5.59 18.76 -19.66
CA LEU A 216 6.35 17.50 -19.71
C LEU A 216 7.80 17.68 -19.27
N TYR A 217 8.45 18.80 -19.60
CA TYR A 217 9.81 19.10 -19.14
C TYR A 217 9.85 19.30 -17.62
N LEU A 218 8.90 20.06 -17.06
CA LEU A 218 8.83 20.29 -15.61
C LEU A 218 8.49 19.03 -14.83
N MET A 219 7.68 18.13 -15.39
CA MET A 219 7.48 16.77 -14.85
C MET A 219 8.76 15.92 -14.89
N GLY A 220 9.78 16.32 -15.64
CA GLY A 220 10.97 15.52 -15.90
C GLY A 220 10.69 14.35 -16.86
N LEU A 221 9.82 14.52 -17.85
CA LEU A 221 9.50 13.47 -18.83
C LEU A 221 10.19 13.67 -20.18
N ILE A 222 10.68 14.88 -20.47
CA ILE A 222 11.46 15.20 -21.68
C ILE A 222 12.66 16.11 -21.33
N PRO A 223 13.75 16.10 -22.11
CA PRO A 223 14.84 17.05 -21.95
C PRO A 223 14.41 18.47 -22.34
N VAL A 224 15.09 19.50 -21.81
CA VAL A 224 14.82 20.91 -22.15
C VAL A 224 14.99 21.20 -23.65
N SER A 225 15.80 20.42 -24.36
CA SER A 225 16.02 20.54 -25.81
C SER A 225 14.77 20.21 -26.64
N GLU A 226 13.79 19.50 -26.07
CA GLU A 226 12.50 19.22 -26.70
C GLU A 226 11.45 20.31 -26.41
N VAL A 227 11.78 21.33 -25.60
CA VAL A 227 10.87 22.46 -25.34
C VAL A 227 11.05 23.53 -26.40
N SER A 228 10.02 23.73 -27.22
CA SER A 228 10.01 24.78 -28.24
C SER A 228 10.02 26.18 -27.62
N PRO A 229 10.71 27.17 -28.21
CA PRO A 229 10.65 28.55 -27.72
C PRO A 229 9.22 29.10 -27.67
N PHE A 230 8.86 29.72 -26.57
CA PHE A 230 7.50 30.22 -26.35
C PHE A 230 7.48 31.66 -25.83
N SER A 231 6.34 32.33 -26.01
CA SER A 231 6.15 33.75 -25.74
C SER A 231 5.36 33.93 -24.46
N VAL A 232 5.87 34.78 -23.57
CA VAL A 232 5.20 35.24 -22.35
C VAL A 232 4.87 36.71 -22.54
N PHE A 233 3.58 37.04 -22.50
CA PHE A 233 3.12 38.42 -22.64
C PHE A 233 3.42 39.21 -21.37
N ARG A 234 3.75 40.49 -21.55
CA ARG A 234 4.01 41.48 -20.51
C ARG A 234 3.33 42.79 -20.92
N HIS A 235 2.76 43.51 -19.96
CA HIS A 235 2.18 44.84 -20.23
C HIS A 235 1.17 44.84 -21.39
N ILE A 236 0.05 44.15 -21.20
CA ILE A 236 -1.11 44.16 -22.08
C ILE A 236 -1.84 45.51 -21.93
N ASN A 237 -1.90 46.28 -23.01
CA ASN A 237 -2.55 47.58 -23.05
C ASN A 237 -4.06 47.47 -23.26
N SER A 238 -4.49 46.52 -24.09
CA SER A 238 -5.90 46.22 -24.30
C SER A 238 -6.08 44.81 -24.89
N TYR A 239 -7.27 44.26 -24.73
CA TYR A 239 -7.65 42.99 -25.33
C TYR A 239 -9.12 43.02 -25.78
N SER A 240 -9.47 42.17 -26.76
CA SER A 240 -10.85 41.94 -27.16
C SER A 240 -11.08 40.47 -27.54
N TRP A 241 -12.30 39.98 -27.34
CA TRP A 241 -12.74 38.62 -27.66
C TRP A 241 -13.68 38.62 -28.87
N ASP A 242 -13.36 37.82 -29.89
CA ASP A 242 -14.27 37.55 -31.00
C ASP A 242 -14.88 36.15 -30.85
N ASN A 243 -16.18 36.12 -30.54
CA ASN A 243 -16.93 34.89 -30.37
C ASN A 243 -17.07 34.06 -31.65
N THR A 244 -17.00 34.68 -32.83
CA THR A 244 -17.19 34.01 -34.12
C THR A 244 -15.95 33.21 -34.50
N SER A 245 -14.78 33.86 -34.45
CA SER A 245 -13.51 33.21 -34.73
C SER A 245 -12.93 32.44 -33.54
N ARG A 246 -13.50 32.63 -32.34
CA ARG A 246 -12.98 32.11 -31.06
C ARG A 246 -11.52 32.51 -30.84
N THR A 247 -11.22 33.80 -31.02
CA THR A 247 -9.87 34.35 -30.85
C THR A 247 -9.86 35.55 -29.91
N PHE A 248 -8.72 35.75 -29.25
CA PHE A 248 -8.40 36.99 -28.55
C PHE A 248 -7.51 37.86 -29.43
N THR A 249 -7.79 39.16 -29.47
CA THR A 249 -6.88 40.16 -30.03
C THR A 249 -6.30 41.00 -28.90
N ILE A 250 -4.98 40.98 -28.74
CA ILE A 250 -4.23 41.60 -27.65
C ILE A 250 -3.32 42.68 -28.22
N VAL A 251 -3.28 43.85 -27.59
CA VAL A 251 -2.26 44.86 -27.84
C VAL A 251 -1.30 44.85 -26.66
N ALA A 252 -0.03 44.52 -26.89
CA ALA A 252 1.00 44.42 -25.84
C ALA A 252 2.32 45.01 -26.32
N ASP A 253 3.00 45.72 -25.42
CA ASP A 253 4.27 46.40 -25.73
C ASP A 253 5.51 45.54 -25.41
N ASP A 254 5.37 44.51 -24.56
CA ASP A 254 6.44 43.59 -24.22
C ASP A 254 5.97 42.13 -24.37
N VAL A 255 6.69 41.38 -25.19
CA VAL A 255 6.48 39.94 -25.37
C VAL A 255 7.83 39.28 -25.28
N GLN A 256 8.03 38.54 -24.19
CA GLN A 256 9.31 37.91 -23.89
C GLN A 256 9.34 36.50 -24.43
N THR A 257 10.38 36.15 -25.17
CA THR A 257 10.61 34.77 -25.61
C THR A 257 11.43 34.01 -24.57
N TYR A 258 10.96 32.82 -24.22
CA TYR A 258 11.63 31.84 -23.40
C TYR A 258 12.18 30.74 -24.30
N THR A 259 13.50 30.60 -24.33
CA THR A 259 14.21 29.51 -25.02
C THR A 259 14.65 28.45 -24.02
N PRO A 260 14.99 27.22 -24.45
CA PRO A 260 15.61 26.21 -23.58
C PRO A 260 16.77 26.75 -22.73
N GLN A 261 17.66 27.54 -23.33
CA GLN A 261 18.80 28.12 -22.62
C GLN A 261 18.37 29.12 -21.55
N ARG A 262 17.33 29.92 -21.83
CA ARG A 262 16.79 30.87 -20.86
C ARG A 262 16.11 30.14 -19.70
N LEU A 263 15.34 29.09 -19.98
CA LEU A 263 14.70 28.26 -18.95
C LEU A 263 15.74 27.67 -18.00
N GLU A 264 16.79 27.04 -18.51
CA GLU A 264 17.85 26.50 -17.65
C GLU A 264 18.58 27.61 -16.86
N SER A 265 18.76 28.79 -17.44
CA SER A 265 19.42 29.90 -16.75
C SER A 265 18.58 30.50 -15.61
N GLU A 266 17.25 30.52 -15.76
CA GLU A 266 16.33 31.10 -14.77
C GLU A 266 15.86 30.07 -13.73
N LEU A 267 15.59 28.83 -14.15
CA LEU A 267 15.07 27.76 -13.28
C LEU A 267 16.19 26.91 -12.67
N GLY A 268 17.37 26.89 -13.29
CA GLY A 268 18.35 25.83 -13.10
C GLY A 268 18.03 24.60 -13.97
N LYS A 269 18.91 23.60 -13.92
CA LYS A 269 18.64 22.31 -14.57
C LYS A 269 17.56 21.56 -13.79
N ARG A 270 16.67 20.87 -14.50
CA ARG A 270 15.69 19.96 -13.91
C ARG A 270 16.41 18.77 -13.25
N VAL A 271 16.23 18.60 -11.93
CA VAL A 271 16.82 17.49 -11.15
C VAL A 271 15.77 16.79 -10.28
N PRO A 272 15.54 15.48 -10.40
CA PRO A 272 16.13 14.58 -11.41
C PRO A 272 15.79 15.02 -12.84
N ASP A 273 16.68 14.72 -13.78
CA ASP A 273 16.42 14.98 -15.19
C ASP A 273 15.47 13.95 -15.80
N TYR A 274 15.19 14.05 -17.09
CA TYR A 274 14.24 13.17 -17.77
C TYR A 274 14.62 11.68 -17.83
N THR A 275 15.89 11.36 -17.58
CA THR A 275 16.38 9.98 -17.54
C THR A 275 16.16 9.35 -16.17
N MET A 276 16.23 10.15 -15.10
CA MET A 276 16.17 9.69 -13.71
C MET A 276 14.83 9.98 -13.03
N SER A 277 13.99 10.84 -13.61
CA SER A 277 12.70 11.20 -13.04
C SER A 277 11.75 10.02 -12.97
N GLN A 278 10.91 10.01 -11.94
CA GLN A 278 9.88 9.01 -11.74
C GLN A 278 8.87 9.02 -12.89
N LYS A 279 8.53 7.83 -13.40
CA LYS A 279 7.58 7.64 -14.53
C LYS A 279 6.37 6.81 -14.13
N GLU A 280 6.38 6.25 -12.93
CA GLU A 280 5.29 5.43 -12.39
C GLU A 280 4.88 6.04 -11.06
N PHE A 281 3.62 6.48 -10.94
CA PHE A 281 3.11 7.18 -9.75
C PHE A 281 2.02 6.37 -9.07
N ASN A 282 2.07 6.25 -7.75
CA ASN A 282 1.07 5.56 -6.94
C ASN A 282 0.07 6.57 -6.34
N ALA A 283 -1.23 6.36 -6.60
CA ALA A 283 -2.30 7.17 -6.01
C ALA A 283 -3.23 6.34 -5.12
N MET A 284 -3.50 6.83 -3.92
CA MET A 284 -4.58 6.36 -3.07
C MET A 284 -5.85 7.14 -3.40
N PHE A 285 -6.77 6.54 -4.14
CA PHE A 285 -8.11 7.10 -4.34
C PHE A 285 -8.97 6.84 -3.11
N VAL A 286 -9.60 7.89 -2.58
CA VAL A 286 -10.39 7.82 -1.35
C VAL A 286 -11.75 8.48 -1.59
N VAL A 287 -12.80 7.66 -1.65
CA VAL A 287 -14.17 8.13 -1.77
C VAL A 287 -14.69 8.50 -0.38
N LEU A 288 -14.92 9.79 -0.15
CA LEU A 288 -15.52 10.31 1.07
C LEU A 288 -17.03 10.22 0.97
N THR A 289 -17.67 9.64 1.99
CA THR A 289 -19.12 9.45 2.00
C THR A 289 -19.69 9.44 3.43
N LEU A 290 -20.96 9.82 3.56
CA LEU A 290 -21.72 9.66 4.81
C LEU A 290 -22.29 8.24 4.96
N ASN A 291 -22.60 7.59 3.84
CA ASN A 291 -23.23 6.27 3.81
C ASN A 291 -22.44 5.29 2.93
N PRO A 292 -22.49 3.98 3.22
CA PRO A 292 -21.89 2.98 2.35
C PRO A 292 -22.31 3.17 0.89
N LEU A 293 -21.36 3.01 -0.03
CA LEU A 293 -21.63 3.16 -1.46
C LEU A 293 -22.57 2.07 -1.96
N THR A 294 -23.43 2.42 -2.91
CA THR A 294 -24.22 1.44 -3.67
C THR A 294 -23.32 0.71 -4.68
N ASN A 295 -23.74 -0.48 -5.14
CA ASN A 295 -23.01 -1.22 -6.17
C ASN A 295 -22.82 -0.42 -7.46
N ALA A 296 -23.78 0.44 -7.82
CA ALA A 296 -23.66 1.32 -8.98
C ALA A 296 -22.58 2.38 -8.79
N GLN A 297 -22.47 2.97 -7.60
CA GLN A 297 -21.39 3.91 -7.26
C GLN A 297 -20.04 3.22 -7.23
N ILE A 298 -19.95 2.03 -6.62
CA ILE A 298 -18.71 1.24 -6.58
C ILE A 298 -18.23 0.95 -8.00
N LYS A 299 -19.13 0.45 -8.86
CA LYS A 299 -18.84 0.17 -10.27
C LYS A 299 -18.36 1.43 -11.00
N HIS A 300 -19.03 2.56 -10.80
CA HIS A 300 -18.65 3.81 -11.43
C HIS A 300 -17.21 4.22 -11.07
N TYR A 301 -16.87 4.27 -9.77
CA TYR A 301 -15.50 4.61 -9.35
C TYR A 301 -14.47 3.60 -9.87
N ASP A 302 -14.79 2.32 -9.85
CA ASP A 302 -13.91 1.28 -10.37
C ASP A 302 -13.61 1.44 -11.86
N GLU A 303 -14.62 1.77 -12.67
CA GLU A 303 -14.47 1.95 -14.11
C GLU A 303 -13.75 3.27 -14.44
N THR A 304 -14.08 4.35 -13.75
CA THR A 304 -13.47 5.66 -13.99
C THR A 304 -11.99 5.70 -13.56
N ILE A 305 -11.63 5.10 -12.41
CA ILE A 305 -10.24 5.01 -11.97
C ILE A 305 -9.44 4.08 -12.87
N GLU A 306 -10.00 2.93 -13.27
CA GLU A 306 -9.33 2.03 -14.23
C GLU A 306 -9.03 2.73 -15.54
N ARG A 307 -10.01 3.48 -16.07
CA ARG A 307 -9.86 4.23 -17.31
C ARG A 307 -8.77 5.28 -17.21
N PHE A 308 -8.79 6.09 -16.15
CA PHE A 308 -7.79 7.14 -15.94
C PHE A 308 -6.35 6.61 -15.82
N CYS A 309 -6.18 5.43 -15.21
CA CYS A 309 -4.86 4.84 -14.95
C CYS A 309 -4.42 3.81 -15.99
N ARG A 310 -5.22 3.58 -17.03
CA ARG A 310 -4.93 2.60 -18.07
C ARG A 310 -3.62 2.95 -18.79
N VAL A 311 -2.79 1.93 -19.00
CA VAL A 311 -1.60 2.04 -19.85
C VAL A 311 -2.02 1.78 -21.30
N GLY A 312 -2.20 2.85 -22.06
CA GLY A 312 -2.62 2.81 -23.46
C GLY A 312 -3.87 3.63 -23.72
N ASP A 313 -4.37 3.56 -24.96
CA ASP A 313 -5.62 4.19 -25.37
C ASP A 313 -6.80 3.58 -24.61
N ASP A 314 -7.66 4.43 -24.04
CA ASP A 314 -8.85 4.01 -23.30
C ASP A 314 -10.14 4.02 -24.14
N GLY A 315 -10.03 4.41 -25.42
CA GLY A 315 -11.11 4.52 -26.38
C GLY A 315 -11.87 5.84 -26.35
N GLN A 316 -11.51 6.80 -25.50
CA GLN A 316 -12.15 8.11 -25.42
C GLN A 316 -11.44 9.15 -26.29
N SER A 317 -12.01 9.47 -27.45
CA SER A 317 -11.38 10.42 -28.39
C SER A 317 -11.34 11.89 -27.91
N TRP A 318 -11.99 12.22 -26.80
CA TRP A 318 -12.16 13.61 -26.31
C TRP A 318 -11.58 13.87 -24.93
N LEU A 319 -11.14 12.83 -24.23
CA LEU A 319 -10.55 12.88 -22.90
C LEU A 319 -9.26 12.11 -22.92
N TYR A 320 -8.28 12.57 -22.16
CA TYR A 320 -7.02 11.87 -22.00
C TYR A 320 -7.01 11.17 -20.64
N ASN A 321 -6.65 9.90 -20.62
CA ASN A 321 -6.11 9.29 -19.41
C ASN A 321 -4.69 9.80 -19.15
N PHE A 322 -4.10 9.50 -18.00
CA PHE A 322 -2.77 10.05 -17.66
C PHE A 322 -1.66 9.57 -18.60
N TYR A 323 -1.72 8.32 -19.05
CA TYR A 323 -0.74 7.78 -19.99
C TYR A 323 -0.80 8.51 -21.34
N GLU A 324 -1.99 8.72 -21.87
CA GLU A 324 -2.19 9.45 -23.12
C GLU A 324 -1.84 10.93 -22.99
N ALA A 325 -2.21 11.57 -21.87
CA ALA A 325 -1.90 12.97 -21.60
C ALA A 325 -0.39 13.24 -21.56
N THR A 326 0.41 12.24 -21.20
CA THR A 326 1.88 12.32 -21.20
C THR A 326 2.54 11.84 -22.50
N GLY A 327 1.72 11.46 -23.50
CA GLY A 327 2.20 10.86 -24.74
C GLY A 327 2.91 9.52 -24.52
N GLY A 328 2.48 8.75 -23.51
CA GLY A 328 3.00 7.43 -23.16
C GLY A 328 4.29 7.43 -22.34
N ARG A 329 4.64 8.55 -21.71
CA ARG A 329 5.92 8.71 -20.97
C ARG A 329 5.82 8.37 -19.49
N ALA A 330 4.63 8.45 -18.91
CA ALA A 330 4.39 8.11 -17.51
C ALA A 330 3.03 7.42 -17.33
N LYS A 331 2.85 6.74 -16.20
CA LYS A 331 1.60 6.07 -15.83
C LYS A 331 1.29 6.25 -14.35
N PHE A 332 0.01 6.21 -14.01
CA PHE A 332 -0.43 5.96 -12.64
C PHE A 332 -0.64 4.47 -12.43
N LEU A 333 -0.21 3.97 -11.28
CA LEU A 333 -0.53 2.65 -10.79
C LEU A 333 -1.79 2.78 -9.92
N CYS A 334 -2.87 2.15 -10.36
CA CYS A 334 -4.16 2.21 -9.69
C CYS A 334 -4.76 0.80 -9.58
N GLY A 335 -4.91 0.35 -8.34
CA GLY A 335 -5.12 -1.05 -8.02
C GLY A 335 -4.25 -1.43 -6.83
N ASP A 336 -4.60 -2.50 -6.15
CA ASP A 336 -3.78 -3.12 -5.11
C ASP A 336 -3.57 -2.31 -3.81
N LEU A 337 -4.52 -1.42 -3.49
CA LEU A 337 -4.64 -0.86 -2.13
C LEU A 337 -4.65 -1.95 -1.04
N HIS A 338 -5.13 -3.15 -1.38
CA HIS A 338 -5.09 -4.32 -0.50
C HIS A 338 -3.67 -4.75 -0.12
N GLU A 339 -2.69 -4.62 -1.02
CA GLU A 339 -1.28 -4.94 -0.76
C GLU A 339 -0.63 -3.92 0.16
N SER A 340 -1.15 -2.69 0.15
CA SER A 340 -0.71 -1.63 1.05
C SER A 340 -1.36 -1.71 2.44
N VAL A 341 -2.40 -2.53 2.68
CA VAL A 341 -3.04 -2.58 4.01
C VAL A 341 -2.05 -3.10 5.07
N LYS A 342 -1.87 -2.31 6.14
CA LYS A 342 -1.07 -2.66 7.33
C LYS A 342 -1.75 -3.77 8.12
N GLY A 343 -0.95 -4.79 8.45
CA GLY A 343 -1.37 -5.92 9.29
C GLY A 343 -1.86 -7.12 8.48
N ASP A 344 -2.33 -8.13 9.22
CA ASP A 344 -2.91 -9.36 8.68
C ASP A 344 -4.17 -9.03 7.85
N ALA A 345 -4.12 -9.24 6.54
CA ALA A 345 -5.22 -9.05 5.60
C ALA A 345 -5.35 -10.24 4.64
N ILE A 346 -6.57 -10.51 4.19
CA ILE A 346 -6.89 -11.49 3.14
C ILE A 346 -7.75 -10.76 2.11
N ARG A 347 -7.63 -11.12 0.82
CA ARG A 347 -8.41 -10.56 -0.28
C ARG A 347 -8.69 -11.63 -1.33
N ILE A 348 -9.94 -11.89 -1.68
CA ILE A 348 -10.30 -12.82 -2.76
C ILE A 348 -10.18 -12.11 -4.12
N ILE A 349 -9.38 -12.67 -5.02
CA ILE A 349 -9.16 -12.26 -6.41
C ILE A 349 -10.18 -12.92 -7.34
N SER A 350 -10.57 -14.18 -7.07
CA SER A 350 -11.53 -14.96 -7.84
C SER A 350 -12.32 -15.90 -6.92
N PRO A 351 -13.62 -16.14 -7.15
CA PRO A 351 -14.47 -15.63 -8.24
C PRO A 351 -14.88 -14.16 -8.03
N ASN A 352 -14.77 -13.32 -9.08
CA ASN A 352 -15.01 -11.87 -8.99
C ASN A 352 -15.81 -11.32 -10.19
N THR A 353 -16.91 -12.00 -10.53
CA THR A 353 -17.66 -11.71 -11.76
C THR A 353 -18.99 -11.02 -11.47
N ASN A 354 -19.26 -9.93 -12.18
CA ASN A 354 -20.61 -9.35 -12.27
C ASN A 354 -21.58 -10.19 -13.14
N THR A 355 -21.11 -11.23 -13.88
CA THR A 355 -21.74 -12.50 -14.39
C THR A 355 -20.80 -13.11 -15.47
N PRO A 356 -20.87 -14.40 -15.89
CA PRO A 356 -21.96 -15.39 -15.87
C PRO A 356 -21.98 -16.24 -14.60
N ALA A 357 -23.13 -16.85 -14.30
CA ALA A 357 -23.25 -17.81 -13.22
C ALA A 357 -22.22 -18.95 -13.38
N LEU A 358 -21.64 -19.42 -12.28
CA LEU A 358 -20.78 -20.60 -12.29
C LEU A 358 -21.61 -21.81 -12.72
N GLU A 359 -21.09 -22.64 -13.63
CA GLU A 359 -21.77 -23.87 -14.02
C GLU A 359 -21.49 -24.97 -13.01
N MET A 360 -22.53 -25.70 -12.62
CA MET A 360 -22.37 -26.84 -11.72
C MET A 360 -21.42 -27.89 -12.35
N TYR A 361 -20.52 -28.44 -11.55
CA TYR A 361 -19.44 -29.36 -11.93
C TYR A 361 -18.32 -28.76 -12.79
N SER A 362 -18.35 -27.46 -13.08
CA SER A 362 -17.19 -26.76 -13.63
C SER A 362 -16.12 -26.54 -12.55
N THR A 363 -14.87 -26.31 -12.97
CA THR A 363 -13.80 -25.92 -12.04
C THR A 363 -13.76 -24.39 -11.92
N CYS A 364 -13.78 -23.90 -10.68
CA CYS A 364 -13.65 -22.51 -10.30
C CYS A 364 -12.36 -22.31 -9.49
N SER A 365 -11.42 -21.54 -10.04
CA SER A 365 -10.22 -21.11 -9.30
C SER A 365 -10.62 -20.05 -8.27
N ILE A 366 -10.47 -20.38 -6.99
CA ILE A 366 -10.61 -19.44 -5.88
C ILE A 366 -9.22 -18.87 -5.59
N GLU A 367 -8.99 -17.60 -5.93
CA GLU A 367 -7.68 -16.95 -5.79
C GLU A 367 -7.75 -15.89 -4.70
N TRP A 368 -6.67 -15.69 -3.95
CA TRP A 368 -6.59 -14.65 -2.94
C TRP A 368 -5.17 -14.12 -2.75
N ASN A 369 -5.05 -12.86 -2.31
CA ASN A 369 -3.84 -12.33 -1.68
C ASN A 369 -4.01 -12.36 -0.17
N ALA A 370 -2.98 -12.74 0.57
CA ALA A 370 -3.01 -12.71 2.02
C ALA A 370 -1.67 -12.22 2.58
N SER A 371 -1.71 -11.23 3.47
CA SER A 371 -0.58 -10.78 4.29
C SER A 371 -0.57 -11.46 5.67
N VAL A 372 -1.48 -12.42 5.91
CA VAL A 372 -1.53 -13.20 7.16
C VAL A 372 -0.52 -14.34 7.19
N SER A 373 0.07 -14.59 8.35
CA SER A 373 0.88 -15.79 8.57
C SER A 373 0.00 -17.02 8.90
N GLY A 374 0.43 -18.20 8.47
CA GLY A 374 -0.26 -19.48 8.74
C GLY A 374 -1.25 -19.88 7.64
N ASN A 375 -2.41 -20.40 8.04
CA ASN A 375 -3.36 -21.05 7.14
C ASN A 375 -4.70 -20.29 7.07
N VAL A 376 -5.46 -20.56 6.02
CA VAL A 376 -6.79 -20.02 5.74
C VAL A 376 -7.82 -21.13 5.54
N LYS A 377 -9.07 -20.79 5.85
CA LYS A 377 -10.26 -21.58 5.62
C LYS A 377 -11.15 -20.93 4.57
N ILE A 378 -11.57 -21.71 3.57
CA ILE A 378 -12.41 -21.29 2.45
C ILE A 378 -13.82 -21.84 2.63
N GLN A 379 -14.82 -20.97 2.69
CA GLN A 379 -16.22 -21.33 2.90
C GLN A 379 -17.10 -20.76 1.78
N LEU A 380 -18.04 -21.57 1.30
CA LEU A 380 -19.18 -21.08 0.54
C LEU A 380 -20.21 -20.52 1.51
N MET A 381 -20.67 -19.31 1.26
CA MET A 381 -21.63 -18.58 2.06
C MET A 381 -22.86 -18.22 1.21
N ARG A 382 -24.02 -18.07 1.86
CA ARG A 382 -25.25 -17.57 1.25
C ARG A 382 -26.06 -16.84 2.31
N ASP A 383 -26.56 -15.65 1.97
CA ASP A 383 -27.41 -14.83 2.85
C ASP A 383 -26.87 -14.65 4.29
N GLY A 384 -25.55 -14.54 4.42
CA GLY A 384 -24.87 -14.35 5.71
C GLY A 384 -24.58 -15.63 6.50
N ALA A 385 -25.01 -16.80 6.01
CA ALA A 385 -24.76 -18.09 6.65
C ALA A 385 -23.79 -18.97 5.85
N PRO A 386 -22.90 -19.73 6.51
CA PRO A 386 -22.06 -20.71 5.82
C PRO A 386 -22.92 -21.84 5.26
N VAL A 387 -22.77 -22.09 3.96
CA VAL A 387 -23.40 -23.20 3.23
C VAL A 387 -22.50 -24.43 3.31
N LYS A 388 -21.21 -24.26 3.00
CA LYS A 388 -20.22 -25.34 2.92
C LYS A 388 -18.84 -24.83 3.27
N THR A 389 -18.01 -25.66 3.88
CA THR A 389 -16.55 -25.40 3.93
C THR A 389 -15.94 -26.08 2.71
N ILE A 390 -15.43 -25.28 1.78
CA ILE A 390 -14.82 -25.77 0.54
C ILE A 390 -13.44 -26.37 0.84
N ALA A 391 -12.66 -25.69 1.68
CA ALA A 391 -11.33 -26.11 2.08
C ALA A 391 -10.96 -25.50 3.44
N SER A 392 -10.02 -26.12 4.14
CA SER A 392 -9.49 -25.64 5.43
C SER A 392 -8.01 -25.97 5.54
N ASN A 393 -7.29 -25.32 6.45
CA ASN A 393 -5.87 -25.53 6.66
C ASN A 393 -5.01 -25.31 5.39
N ILE A 394 -5.41 -24.38 4.53
CA ILE A 394 -4.69 -24.05 3.30
C ILE A 394 -3.65 -22.97 3.62
N PRO A 395 -2.36 -23.11 3.27
CA PRO A 395 -1.38 -22.06 3.52
C PRO A 395 -1.85 -20.71 2.96
N ALA A 396 -1.82 -19.65 3.78
CA ALA A 396 -2.25 -18.32 3.36
C ALA A 396 -1.48 -17.83 2.12
N MET A 397 -0.19 -18.16 2.04
CA MET A 397 0.69 -17.86 0.90
C MET A 397 0.40 -18.70 -0.35
N ALA A 398 -0.45 -19.74 -0.29
CA ALA A 398 -0.80 -20.52 -1.48
C ALA A 398 -1.50 -19.65 -2.53
N GLY A 399 -2.25 -18.64 -2.07
CA GLY A 399 -2.90 -17.62 -2.88
C GLY A 399 -3.95 -18.13 -3.87
N LYS A 400 -4.24 -19.44 -3.89
CA LYS A 400 -5.25 -20.06 -4.75
C LYS A 400 -5.68 -21.45 -4.27
N TYR A 401 -6.89 -21.84 -4.68
CA TYR A 401 -7.49 -23.15 -4.47
C TYR A 401 -8.47 -23.47 -5.60
N GLU A 402 -8.34 -24.63 -6.24
CA GLU A 402 -9.25 -25.06 -7.30
C GLU A 402 -10.49 -25.74 -6.69
N TRP A 403 -11.66 -25.13 -6.85
CA TRP A 403 -12.94 -25.66 -6.38
C TRP A 403 -13.75 -26.23 -7.54
N ILE A 404 -14.13 -27.50 -7.47
CA ILE A 404 -15.16 -28.04 -8.38
C ILE A 404 -16.51 -27.54 -7.86
N VAL A 405 -17.22 -26.73 -8.67
CA VAL A 405 -18.45 -26.04 -8.27
C VAL A 405 -19.54 -27.06 -7.99
N ASP A 406 -19.70 -27.38 -6.72
CA ASP A 406 -20.66 -28.34 -6.19
C ASP A 406 -21.51 -27.67 -5.10
N LEU A 407 -22.84 -27.80 -5.20
CA LEU A 407 -23.78 -27.23 -4.23
C LEU A 407 -24.52 -28.34 -3.51
N ASP A 408 -24.55 -28.28 -2.19
CA ASP A 408 -25.34 -29.18 -1.36
C ASP A 408 -26.84 -28.73 -1.40
N GLY A 409 -27.52 -28.96 -2.52
CA GLY A 409 -28.94 -28.60 -2.72
C GLY A 409 -29.30 -28.12 -4.12
N SER A 410 -30.50 -27.53 -4.27
CA SER A 410 -31.00 -27.08 -5.58
C SER A 410 -30.09 -26.04 -6.27
N PRO A 411 -29.92 -26.10 -7.60
CA PRO A 411 -29.00 -25.27 -8.38
C PRO A 411 -29.53 -23.87 -8.69
N ASN A 412 -30.80 -23.57 -8.39
CA ASN A 412 -31.43 -22.32 -8.84
C ASN A 412 -31.39 -21.21 -7.78
N TYR A 413 -30.56 -21.34 -6.75
CA TYR A 413 -30.39 -20.28 -5.75
C TYR A 413 -29.40 -19.22 -6.25
N THR A 414 -29.71 -17.97 -5.92
CA THR A 414 -28.87 -16.81 -6.19
C THR A 414 -28.14 -16.36 -4.92
N ASN A 415 -27.16 -15.45 -5.04
CA ASN A 415 -26.45 -14.83 -3.92
C ASN A 415 -25.43 -15.70 -3.14
N TYR A 416 -24.80 -16.69 -3.77
CA TYR A 416 -23.64 -17.37 -3.18
C TYR A 416 -22.41 -16.46 -3.17
N TYR A 417 -21.52 -16.61 -2.21
CA TYR A 417 -20.21 -15.95 -2.20
C TYR A 417 -19.18 -16.80 -1.44
N ILE A 418 -17.90 -16.64 -1.78
CA ILE A 418 -16.80 -17.31 -1.08
C ILE A 418 -16.33 -16.45 0.09
N LYS A 419 -16.00 -17.06 1.22
CA LYS A 419 -15.35 -16.42 2.36
C LYS A 419 -14.04 -17.12 2.67
N VAL A 420 -12.93 -16.41 2.65
CA VAL A 420 -11.59 -16.90 3.03
C VAL A 420 -11.21 -16.27 4.37
N THR A 421 -10.98 -17.06 5.40
CA THR A 421 -10.74 -16.61 6.79
C THR A 421 -9.39 -17.10 7.29
N SER A 422 -8.61 -16.25 7.94
CA SER A 422 -7.38 -16.65 8.64
C SER A 422 -7.72 -17.60 9.79
N GLU A 423 -7.08 -18.76 9.83
CA GLU A 423 -7.28 -19.72 10.93
C GLU A 423 -6.54 -19.29 12.20
N ASN A 424 -5.50 -18.48 12.08
CA ASN A 424 -4.76 -17.92 13.21
C ASN A 424 -5.47 -16.72 13.84
N ASN A 425 -6.26 -15.99 13.05
CA ASN A 425 -7.06 -14.87 13.52
C ASN A 425 -8.41 -14.85 12.79
N GLY A 426 -9.43 -15.49 13.38
CA GLY A 426 -10.75 -15.60 12.78
C GLY A 426 -11.50 -14.28 12.55
N GLN A 427 -10.96 -13.15 13.01
CA GLN A 427 -11.45 -11.80 12.70
C GLN A 427 -10.91 -11.27 11.36
N VAL A 428 -9.86 -11.87 10.80
CA VAL A 428 -9.28 -11.50 9.51
C VAL A 428 -9.83 -12.42 8.43
N TYR A 429 -10.69 -11.88 7.58
CA TYR A 429 -11.30 -12.63 6.48
C TYR A 429 -11.62 -11.71 5.28
N ALA A 430 -11.83 -12.33 4.12
CA ALA A 430 -12.34 -11.70 2.92
C ALA A 430 -13.56 -12.44 2.39
N GLU A 431 -14.43 -11.72 1.66
CA GLU A 431 -15.62 -12.26 1.02
C GLU A 431 -15.63 -11.86 -0.47
N SER A 432 -15.99 -12.80 -1.35
CA SER A 432 -16.03 -12.56 -2.80
C SER A 432 -17.29 -11.78 -3.19
N ALA A 433 -17.34 -11.32 -4.44
CA ALA A 433 -18.60 -10.90 -5.05
C ALA A 433 -19.64 -12.04 -5.00
N LYS A 434 -20.91 -11.66 -4.93
CA LYS A 434 -22.02 -12.62 -4.98
C LYS A 434 -22.19 -13.16 -6.40
N PHE A 435 -22.34 -14.46 -6.54
CA PHE A 435 -22.57 -15.14 -7.82
C PHE A 435 -23.77 -16.10 -7.73
N ASN A 436 -24.25 -16.49 -8.92
CA ASN A 436 -25.26 -17.53 -9.09
C ASN A 436 -24.57 -18.80 -9.58
N VAL A 437 -25.18 -19.95 -9.33
CA VAL A 437 -24.78 -21.22 -9.96
C VAL A 437 -25.88 -21.61 -10.96
N LYS A 438 -25.52 -22.19 -12.10
CA LYS A 438 -26.46 -22.70 -13.11
C LYS A 438 -26.20 -24.17 -13.40
N VAL A 439 -27.27 -24.89 -13.76
CA VAL A 439 -27.16 -26.20 -14.42
C VAL A 439 -26.98 -25.98 -15.93
N PRO A 440 -26.09 -26.71 -16.60
CA PRO A 440 -25.97 -26.65 -18.06
C PRO A 440 -27.30 -27.06 -18.77
N ASP A 441 -27.69 -26.33 -19.82
CA ASP A 441 -28.95 -26.54 -20.57
C ASP A 441 -28.94 -27.78 -21.51
N SER A 442 -27.87 -28.57 -21.54
CA SER A 442 -27.72 -29.70 -22.48
C SER A 442 -27.81 -31.07 -21.80
N GLU A 443 -28.95 -31.75 -21.95
CA GLU A 443 -29.06 -33.20 -21.77
C GLU A 443 -28.23 -33.91 -22.85
N ILE A 444 -27.05 -34.40 -22.51
CA ILE A 444 -26.23 -35.30 -23.34
C ILE A 444 -26.19 -36.66 -22.65
N CYS A 445 -26.81 -37.68 -23.26
CA CYS A 445 -26.77 -39.05 -22.75
C CYS A 445 -25.37 -39.65 -22.97
N SER A 446 -24.81 -40.27 -21.93
CA SER A 446 -23.46 -40.87 -21.90
C SER A 446 -23.44 -42.38 -22.19
N ILE A 447 -24.53 -42.96 -22.68
CA ILE A 447 -24.69 -44.42 -22.82
C ILE A 447 -24.95 -44.82 -24.27
N ASN A 448 -24.20 -45.82 -24.77
CA ASN A 448 -24.49 -46.54 -26.01
C ASN A 448 -25.45 -47.71 -25.74
N GLY A 449 -26.58 -47.84 -26.44
CA GLY A 449 -27.52 -48.94 -26.17
C GLY A 449 -28.67 -49.11 -27.17
N HIS A 450 -29.35 -50.27 -27.06
CA HIS A 450 -30.56 -50.61 -27.80
C HIS A 450 -31.82 -50.11 -27.08
N VAL A 451 -32.83 -49.69 -27.85
CA VAL A 451 -34.14 -49.29 -27.32
C VAL A 451 -35.10 -50.50 -27.32
N TYR A 452 -35.82 -50.71 -26.22
CA TYR A 452 -36.76 -51.82 -26.04
C TYR A 452 -38.19 -51.30 -25.82
N ASP A 453 -39.19 -52.07 -26.23
CA ASP A 453 -40.58 -51.81 -25.88
C ASP A 453 -40.92 -52.29 -24.45
N PHE A 454 -42.12 -51.96 -23.96
CA PHE A 454 -42.60 -52.36 -22.62
C PHE A 454 -42.76 -53.88 -22.44
N ALA A 455 -42.66 -54.68 -23.51
CA ALA A 455 -42.65 -56.14 -23.46
C ALA A 455 -41.22 -56.73 -23.43
N GLY A 456 -40.18 -55.88 -23.41
CA GLY A 456 -38.78 -56.28 -23.37
C GLY A 456 -38.23 -56.71 -24.73
N LYS A 457 -38.89 -56.35 -25.83
CA LYS A 457 -38.45 -56.71 -27.19
C LYS A 457 -37.62 -55.58 -27.83
N PRO A 458 -36.45 -55.87 -28.43
CA PRO A 458 -35.62 -54.84 -29.04
C PRO A 458 -36.31 -54.24 -30.27
N VAL A 459 -36.37 -52.91 -30.33
CA VAL A 459 -36.92 -52.18 -31.48
C VAL A 459 -35.90 -52.21 -32.62
N SER A 460 -36.24 -52.90 -33.70
CA SER A 460 -35.32 -53.13 -34.83
C SER A 460 -34.89 -51.81 -35.49
N GLY A 461 -33.59 -51.52 -35.47
CA GLY A 461 -32.98 -50.33 -36.08
C GLY A 461 -32.70 -49.17 -35.12
N ALA A 462 -33.07 -49.28 -33.84
CA ALA A 462 -32.84 -48.22 -32.85
C ALA A 462 -31.55 -48.47 -32.04
N TRP A 463 -30.43 -47.95 -32.54
CA TRP A 463 -29.15 -47.87 -31.82
C TRP A 463 -28.83 -46.40 -31.57
N VAL A 464 -28.54 -46.03 -30.32
CA VAL A 464 -28.18 -44.65 -29.97
C VAL A 464 -26.69 -44.59 -29.64
N THR A 465 -25.95 -43.73 -30.34
CA THR A 465 -24.51 -43.52 -30.15
C THR A 465 -24.24 -42.25 -29.35
N SER A 466 -23.25 -42.30 -28.46
CA SER A 466 -22.73 -41.16 -27.68
C SER A 466 -22.53 -39.93 -28.57
N GLY A 467 -23.22 -38.83 -28.25
CA GLY A 467 -23.14 -37.55 -28.97
C GLY A 467 -24.20 -37.33 -30.06
N SER A 468 -25.22 -38.17 -30.19
CA SER A 468 -26.30 -37.99 -31.18
C SER A 468 -27.50 -37.23 -30.59
N LYS A 469 -28.14 -36.33 -31.35
CA LYS A 469 -29.41 -35.69 -30.96
C LYS A 469 -30.57 -36.70 -31.13
N LEU A 470 -31.46 -36.83 -30.13
CA LEU A 470 -32.66 -37.66 -30.27
C LEU A 470 -33.51 -37.14 -31.45
N PRO A 471 -34.09 -38.01 -32.31
CA PRO A 471 -34.98 -37.55 -33.36
C PRO A 471 -36.26 -36.98 -32.73
N SER A 472 -36.75 -35.85 -33.23
CA SER A 472 -38.10 -35.37 -32.91
C SER A 472 -39.12 -36.33 -33.51
N ILE A 473 -39.74 -37.18 -32.68
CA ILE A 473 -40.86 -38.01 -33.10
C ILE A 473 -42.14 -37.21 -32.86
N ASP A 474 -42.83 -36.93 -33.97
CA ASP A 474 -44.06 -36.15 -34.04
C ASP A 474 -45.18 -36.87 -33.29
N CYS A 475 -45.66 -36.23 -32.22
CA CYS A 475 -46.69 -36.76 -31.34
C CYS A 475 -48.08 -36.39 -31.90
N SER A 476 -48.51 -37.02 -32.98
CA SER A 476 -49.86 -36.84 -33.49
C SER A 476 -50.53 -38.17 -33.81
N PHE A 477 -51.03 -38.87 -32.79
CA PHE A 477 -52.21 -39.73 -32.93
C PHE A 477 -52.99 -39.76 -31.61
N GLU A 478 -54.29 -39.49 -31.73
CA GLU A 478 -55.27 -39.40 -30.65
C GLU A 478 -55.61 -40.77 -30.05
N ASP A 479 -55.95 -40.71 -28.75
CA ASP A 479 -56.70 -41.66 -27.93
C ASP A 479 -56.04 -42.94 -27.35
N ALA A 480 -56.29 -43.06 -26.03
CA ALA A 480 -56.15 -44.19 -25.12
C ALA A 480 -54.74 -44.58 -24.61
N GLY A 481 -54.38 -44.00 -23.45
CA GLY A 481 -53.81 -44.68 -22.28
C GLY A 481 -52.58 -45.58 -22.44
N ASN A 482 -51.45 -45.12 -21.88
CA ASN A 482 -50.17 -45.85 -21.71
C ASN A 482 -49.44 -46.22 -23.01
N SER A 483 -48.79 -45.23 -23.62
CA SER A 483 -47.74 -45.45 -24.63
C SER A 483 -46.52 -44.58 -24.31
N GLY A 484 -45.54 -45.14 -23.60
CA GLY A 484 -44.17 -44.61 -23.53
C GLY A 484 -43.20 -45.74 -23.93
N TYR A 485 -41.92 -45.47 -24.08
CA TYR A 485 -40.87 -46.49 -24.19
C TYR A 485 -40.01 -46.47 -22.91
N MET A 486 -39.44 -47.60 -22.49
CA MET A 486 -38.65 -47.69 -21.24
C MET A 486 -37.14 -47.68 -21.50
N VAL A 487 -36.43 -46.90 -20.69
CA VAL A 487 -35.04 -47.17 -20.27
C VAL A 487 -35.12 -47.46 -18.77
N SER A 488 -34.65 -48.62 -18.30
CA SER A 488 -35.01 -49.16 -16.99
C SER A 488 -34.44 -48.37 -15.79
N GLY A 489 -35.32 -47.96 -14.86
CA GLY A 489 -35.07 -47.52 -13.47
C GLY A 489 -36.39 -47.49 -12.66
N TYR A 490 -36.39 -47.95 -11.40
CA TYR A 490 -37.51 -48.47 -10.57
C TYR A 490 -38.43 -47.43 -9.85
N TYR A 491 -39.67 -47.82 -9.48
CA TYR A 491 -40.60 -47.15 -8.53
C TYR A 491 -40.96 -48.10 -7.35
N GLN A 492 -41.23 -47.59 -6.12
CA GLN A 492 -41.63 -48.40 -4.93
C GLN A 492 -42.67 -47.70 -4.00
N THR A 493 -43.47 -48.50 -3.28
CA THR A 493 -44.52 -48.17 -2.28
C THR A 493 -44.12 -48.54 -0.82
N GLU A 494 -44.71 -47.89 0.20
CA GLU A 494 -44.28 -47.80 1.63
C GLU A 494 -45.08 -48.59 2.71
N ILE A 495 -44.41 -48.97 3.81
CA ILE A 495 -44.96 -49.28 5.16
C ILE A 495 -43.96 -48.80 6.27
N GLU A 496 -44.47 -48.24 7.39
CA GLU A 496 -43.75 -47.45 8.42
C GLU A 496 -43.45 -48.21 9.75
N PHE A 497 -42.33 -47.93 10.45
CA PHE A 497 -42.04 -48.35 11.85
C PHE A 497 -41.31 -47.27 12.67
N GLN A 498 -41.59 -47.16 13.98
CA GLN A 498 -41.05 -46.16 14.94
C GLN A 498 -40.07 -46.78 15.96
N PRO A 499 -38.95 -46.13 16.35
CA PRO A 499 -37.94 -46.71 17.25
C PRO A 499 -38.20 -46.46 18.75
N SER A 500 -37.81 -47.42 19.61
CA SER A 500 -37.89 -47.34 21.09
C SER A 500 -36.49 -47.36 21.75
N ASN A 501 -36.35 -46.64 22.86
CA ASN A 501 -35.10 -46.43 23.62
C ASN A 501 -34.54 -47.69 24.32
N LYS A 502 -33.86 -48.61 23.61
CA LYS A 502 -33.14 -49.74 24.23
C LYS A 502 -31.64 -49.75 23.91
N VAL A 503 -30.82 -50.04 24.93
CA VAL A 503 -29.37 -50.24 24.86
C VAL A 503 -29.10 -51.69 24.41
N ILE A 504 -28.30 -51.85 23.36
CA ILE A 504 -28.02 -53.12 22.67
C ILE A 504 -26.62 -53.65 23.08
N ASN A 505 -26.46 -54.96 23.35
CA ASN A 505 -25.26 -55.50 24.04
C ASN A 505 -24.56 -56.72 23.39
N GLN A 506 -25.02 -57.28 22.25
CA GLN A 506 -24.35 -58.40 21.57
C GLN A 506 -24.55 -58.33 20.04
N PHE A 507 -23.49 -58.58 19.25
CA PHE A 507 -23.55 -58.58 17.79
C PHE A 507 -23.03 -59.89 17.18
N SER A 508 -23.55 -60.28 16.00
CA SER A 508 -22.93 -61.30 15.14
C SER A 508 -22.81 -60.86 13.68
N PHE A 509 -21.71 -61.24 13.04
CA PHE A 509 -21.36 -60.94 11.65
C PHE A 509 -21.53 -62.18 10.81
N ARG A 510 -22.29 -62.14 9.70
CA ARG A 510 -22.53 -63.33 8.85
C ARG A 510 -22.55 -63.01 7.34
N VAL A 511 -22.06 -63.94 6.52
CA VAL A 511 -22.01 -63.82 5.04
C VAL A 511 -22.85 -64.90 4.36
N PHE A 512 -23.66 -64.52 3.36
CA PHE A 512 -24.59 -65.40 2.63
C PHE A 512 -24.48 -65.21 1.11
N THR A 513 -24.91 -66.23 0.34
CA THR A 513 -24.91 -66.25 -1.14
C THR A 513 -26.23 -65.79 -1.77
N ASN A 514 -27.28 -65.51 -0.99
CA ASN A 514 -28.61 -65.14 -1.49
C ASN A 514 -29.32 -64.17 -0.53
N GLN A 515 -30.13 -63.24 -1.05
CA GLN A 515 -31.00 -62.41 -0.20
C GLN A 515 -31.99 -63.30 0.60
N PRO A 516 -32.15 -63.11 1.91
CA PRO A 516 -33.27 -63.68 2.67
C PRO A 516 -34.58 -63.01 2.25
N THR A 517 -35.62 -63.80 2.03
CA THR A 517 -36.97 -63.29 1.80
C THR A 517 -37.57 -62.86 3.14
N LEU A 518 -37.94 -61.59 3.26
CA LEU A 518 -38.75 -61.12 4.39
C LEU A 518 -40.17 -61.65 4.20
N VAL A 519 -40.67 -62.41 5.17
CA VAL A 519 -42.05 -62.94 5.15
C VAL A 519 -42.98 -61.85 5.69
N ASP A 520 -44.06 -61.58 4.95
CA ASP A 520 -45.04 -60.52 5.23
C ASP A 520 -45.53 -60.49 6.70
N GLY A 521 -45.54 -59.28 7.28
CA GLY A 521 -46.45 -58.91 8.37
C GLY A 521 -45.98 -59.12 9.82
N LEU A 522 -44.73 -59.52 10.10
CA LEU A 522 -44.19 -59.58 11.46
C LEU A 522 -42.83 -58.88 11.55
N THR A 523 -42.64 -58.03 12.56
CA THR A 523 -41.41 -57.26 12.84
C THR A 523 -40.22 -58.10 13.32
N THR A 524 -40.23 -59.40 13.07
CA THR A 524 -39.17 -60.35 13.45
C THR A 524 -39.09 -61.45 12.38
N GLY A 525 -38.09 -61.37 11.49
CA GLY A 525 -37.83 -62.40 10.50
C GLY A 525 -36.95 -63.53 11.07
N ILE A 526 -37.52 -64.72 11.22
CA ILE A 526 -36.77 -65.97 11.39
C ILE A 526 -36.20 -66.36 10.02
N ILE A 527 -34.88 -66.54 9.91
CA ILE A 527 -34.28 -67.10 8.69
C ILE A 527 -34.49 -68.62 8.68
N ASN A 528 -35.03 -69.10 7.57
CA ASN A 528 -35.20 -70.52 7.28
C ASN A 528 -33.84 -71.26 7.30
N LYS A 529 -33.77 -72.44 7.92
CA LYS A 529 -32.52 -73.20 8.19
C LYS A 529 -31.80 -73.77 6.95
N ASP A 530 -32.27 -73.46 5.75
CA ASP A 530 -31.84 -74.10 4.50
C ASP A 530 -30.94 -73.21 3.61
N LYS A 531 -30.24 -72.21 4.16
CA LYS A 531 -29.30 -71.36 3.40
C LYS A 531 -27.89 -71.42 4.02
N GLU A 532 -26.87 -71.74 3.22
CA GLU A 532 -25.47 -71.88 3.66
C GLU A 532 -24.92 -70.55 4.20
N ILE A 533 -24.55 -70.55 5.47
CA ILE A 533 -23.74 -69.50 6.10
C ILE A 533 -22.30 -69.76 5.68
N LEU A 534 -21.70 -68.84 4.93
CA LEU A 534 -20.31 -68.97 4.48
C LEU A 534 -19.31 -68.65 5.60
N TYR A 535 -19.68 -67.73 6.50
CA TYR A 535 -18.87 -67.35 7.66
C TYR A 535 -19.75 -66.70 8.74
N SER A 536 -19.42 -66.92 10.03
CA SER A 536 -20.07 -66.26 11.16
C SER A 536 -19.07 -65.99 12.28
N VAL A 537 -19.07 -64.78 12.86
CA VAL A 537 -18.36 -64.48 14.11
C VAL A 537 -19.28 -63.79 15.12
N ASP A 538 -19.20 -64.20 16.38
CA ASP A 538 -19.96 -63.61 17.49
C ASP A 538 -19.02 -62.72 18.32
N LEU A 539 -19.45 -61.50 18.64
CA LEU A 539 -18.66 -60.52 19.40
C LEU A 539 -19.09 -60.51 20.87
N THR A 540 -18.14 -60.67 21.78
CA THR A 540 -18.41 -60.70 23.23
C THR A 540 -18.59 -59.29 23.80
N ALA A 541 -19.37 -59.17 24.89
CA ALA A 541 -19.63 -57.88 25.54
C ALA A 541 -18.35 -57.18 26.03
N ASP A 542 -17.30 -57.92 26.35
CA ASP A 542 -16.01 -57.35 26.77
C ASP A 542 -15.18 -56.82 25.58
N GLN A 543 -15.24 -57.48 24.42
CA GLN A 543 -14.63 -56.99 23.16
C GLN A 543 -15.25 -55.68 22.68
N VAL A 544 -16.54 -55.47 22.99
CA VAL A 544 -17.31 -54.25 22.65
C VAL A 544 -17.12 -53.15 23.71
N LYS A 545 -16.77 -53.48 24.97
CA LYS A 545 -16.71 -52.52 26.09
C LYS A 545 -15.32 -52.02 26.46
N SER A 546 -14.24 -52.77 26.22
CA SER A 546 -12.92 -52.43 26.77
C SER A 546 -12.01 -51.60 25.85
N SER A 547 -12.52 -51.13 24.71
CA SER A 547 -11.78 -50.28 23.78
C SER A 547 -12.73 -49.38 22.99
N LEU A 548 -12.22 -48.26 22.48
CA LEU A 548 -12.98 -47.36 21.60
C LEU A 548 -13.30 -48.00 20.23
N TRP A 549 -12.76 -49.19 19.91
CA TRP A 549 -12.82 -49.85 18.58
C TRP A 549 -12.63 -51.38 18.68
N THR A 550 -13.47 -52.19 18.00
CA THR A 550 -13.33 -53.68 17.95
C THR A 550 -12.91 -54.14 16.55
N GLU A 551 -11.83 -54.93 16.45
CA GLU A 551 -11.32 -55.51 15.19
C GLU A 551 -11.88 -56.94 14.95
N VAL A 552 -12.17 -57.28 13.70
CA VAL A 552 -12.66 -58.60 13.29
C VAL A 552 -11.96 -59.06 12.01
N ASP A 553 -11.21 -60.15 12.10
CA ASP A 553 -10.53 -60.73 10.95
C ASP A 553 -11.50 -61.51 10.04
N ILE A 554 -11.34 -61.33 8.73
CA ILE A 554 -11.96 -62.22 7.73
C ILE A 554 -10.97 -63.39 7.51
N PRO A 555 -11.38 -64.66 7.64
CA PRO A 555 -10.45 -65.78 7.56
C PRO A 555 -9.80 -65.89 6.18
N GLU A 556 -8.53 -66.29 6.15
CA GLU A 556 -7.88 -66.80 4.94
C GLU A 556 -8.68 -68.02 4.43
N GLY A 557 -9.33 -67.89 3.27
CA GLY A 557 -10.08 -68.98 2.64
C GLY A 557 -11.52 -68.67 2.21
N LEU A 558 -12.03 -67.44 2.39
CA LEU A 558 -13.30 -67.05 1.78
C LEU A 558 -13.16 -66.97 0.24
N ILE A 559 -13.62 -67.99 -0.48
CA ILE A 559 -13.56 -68.04 -1.94
C ILE A 559 -14.81 -67.34 -2.52
N VAL A 560 -14.60 -66.18 -3.14
CA VAL A 560 -15.65 -65.39 -3.80
C VAL A 560 -15.60 -65.65 -5.30
N THR A 561 -16.71 -66.12 -5.87
CA THR A 561 -16.80 -66.47 -7.29
C THR A 561 -17.10 -65.21 -8.12
N PRO A 562 -16.35 -64.94 -9.19
CA PRO A 562 -16.62 -63.83 -10.09
C PRO A 562 -18.03 -63.90 -10.71
N GLY A 563 -18.76 -62.78 -10.68
CA GLY A 563 -20.13 -62.65 -11.17
C GLY A 563 -21.23 -62.99 -10.15
N GLU A 564 -20.90 -63.64 -9.03
CA GLU A 564 -21.87 -64.01 -7.99
C GLU A 564 -22.03 -62.90 -6.95
N THR A 565 -23.27 -62.69 -6.46
CA THR A 565 -23.59 -61.65 -5.46
C THR A 565 -23.65 -62.24 -4.06
N TYR A 566 -22.89 -61.66 -3.15
CA TYR A 566 -22.80 -62.05 -1.75
C TYR A 566 -23.35 -60.95 -0.85
N TYR A 567 -23.88 -61.34 0.31
CA TYR A 567 -24.57 -60.45 1.24
C TYR A 567 -23.96 -60.57 2.64
N ILE A 568 -23.63 -59.44 3.25
CA ILE A 568 -23.08 -59.36 4.61
C ILE A 568 -24.14 -58.78 5.53
N PHE A 569 -24.37 -59.42 6.68
CA PHE A 569 -25.39 -59.06 7.65
C PHE A 569 -24.78 -58.89 9.04
N LEU A 570 -25.25 -57.85 9.75
CA LEU A 570 -24.97 -57.59 11.16
C LEU A 570 -26.26 -57.80 11.96
N TYR A 571 -26.21 -58.71 12.94
CA TYR A 571 -27.34 -59.02 13.81
C TYR A 571 -27.10 -58.54 15.23
N ASP A 572 -28.14 -57.97 15.84
CA ASP A 572 -28.25 -57.81 17.30
C ASP A 572 -28.73 -59.14 17.90
N ASN A 573 -27.92 -59.74 18.77
CA ASN A 573 -28.15 -61.03 19.41
C ASN A 573 -28.59 -60.88 20.88
N ASN A 574 -29.46 -59.92 21.20
CA ASN A 574 -30.12 -59.91 22.51
C ASN A 574 -31.04 -61.14 22.68
N ALA A 575 -31.01 -61.76 23.87
CA ALA A 575 -31.45 -63.12 24.18
C ALA A 575 -32.90 -63.52 23.82
N ASP A 576 -33.74 -62.60 23.33
CA ASP A 576 -35.13 -62.89 22.95
C ASP A 576 -35.42 -62.73 21.44
N TYR A 577 -34.61 -62.02 20.64
CA TYR A 577 -34.82 -61.88 19.18
C TYR A 577 -33.52 -61.52 18.43
N ASN A 578 -33.21 -62.26 17.36
CA ASN A 578 -32.17 -61.89 16.40
C ASN A 578 -32.69 -60.78 15.48
N THR A 579 -32.29 -59.53 15.71
CA THR A 579 -32.78 -58.40 14.91
C THR A 579 -31.70 -57.98 13.92
N LEU A 580 -32.05 -57.88 12.63
CA LEU A 580 -31.09 -57.43 11.61
C LEU A 580 -30.85 -55.93 11.77
N ALA A 581 -29.61 -55.54 12.07
CA ALA A 581 -29.23 -54.14 12.25
C ALA A 581 -28.97 -53.45 10.90
N CYS A 582 -28.25 -54.12 10.00
CA CYS A 582 -28.03 -53.67 8.62
C CYS A 582 -27.51 -54.82 7.74
N TYR A 583 -27.57 -54.65 6.41
CA TYR A 583 -26.94 -55.54 5.45
C TYR A 583 -26.42 -54.76 4.23
N PHE A 584 -25.46 -55.33 3.51
CA PHE A 584 -25.03 -54.84 2.19
C PHE A 584 -24.63 -55.98 1.28
N ALA A 585 -24.70 -55.75 -0.04
CA ALA A 585 -24.41 -56.73 -1.08
C ALA A 585 -23.15 -56.36 -1.85
N PHE A 586 -22.37 -57.33 -2.29
CA PHE A 586 -21.23 -57.14 -3.19
C PHE A 586 -21.15 -58.26 -4.23
N VAL A 587 -20.68 -57.95 -5.44
CA VAL A 587 -20.52 -58.94 -6.52
C VAL A 587 -19.05 -59.33 -6.62
N GLY A 588 -18.75 -60.63 -6.62
CA GLY A 588 -17.40 -61.12 -6.86
C GLY A 588 -16.91 -60.69 -8.25
N LYS A 589 -15.65 -60.30 -8.38
CA LYS A 589 -15.03 -60.03 -9.70
C LYS A 589 -13.64 -60.69 -9.78
N ASP A 590 -13.21 -60.93 -11.01
CA ASP A 590 -12.09 -61.81 -11.37
C ASP A 590 -10.80 -61.54 -10.58
N ASP A 591 -10.22 -62.64 -10.12
CA ASP A 591 -8.89 -62.77 -9.50
C ASP A 591 -8.68 -61.90 -8.24
N ALA A 592 -9.07 -62.47 -7.10
CA ALA A 592 -8.93 -61.90 -5.75
C ALA A 592 -7.48 -61.54 -5.34
N SER A 593 -6.48 -61.87 -6.16
CA SER A 593 -5.06 -61.63 -5.89
C SER A 593 -4.53 -60.25 -6.30
N LYS A 594 -5.34 -59.39 -6.94
CA LYS A 594 -4.86 -58.12 -7.56
C LYS A 594 -5.43 -56.81 -6.99
N TYR A 595 -6.27 -56.87 -5.96
CA TYR A 595 -6.96 -55.69 -5.44
C TYR A 595 -6.65 -55.46 -3.95
N CYS A 596 -6.30 -54.22 -3.59
CA CYS A 596 -6.33 -53.74 -2.21
C CYS A 596 -7.54 -52.81 -2.05
N TYR A 597 -8.30 -52.97 -0.98
CA TYR A 597 -9.49 -52.16 -0.71
C TYR A 597 -9.16 -51.03 0.26
N ARG A 598 -9.73 -49.84 0.06
CA ARG A 598 -9.61 -48.71 0.98
C ARG A 598 -11.00 -48.26 1.38
N VAL A 599 -11.28 -48.25 2.69
CA VAL A 599 -12.47 -47.64 3.25
C VAL A 599 -12.05 -46.29 3.83
N THR A 600 -12.67 -45.21 3.35
CA THR A 600 -12.42 -43.85 3.84
C THR A 600 -13.63 -43.40 4.64
N THR A 601 -13.43 -42.96 5.89
CA THR A 601 -14.45 -42.25 6.66
C THR A 601 -14.28 -40.74 6.49
N SER A 602 -15.35 -40.00 6.74
CA SER A 602 -15.55 -38.57 6.44
C SER A 602 -14.61 -37.56 7.13
N ASP A 603 -13.58 -38.04 7.82
CA ASP A 603 -12.61 -37.26 8.60
C ASP A 603 -11.14 -37.44 8.16
N GLY A 604 -10.87 -38.15 7.07
CA GLY A 604 -9.68 -37.90 6.24
C GLY A 604 -8.29 -38.22 6.81
N VAL A 605 -8.14 -39.00 7.89
CA VAL A 605 -6.81 -39.41 8.38
C VAL A 605 -6.40 -40.78 7.85
N ALA A 606 -5.37 -40.82 6.99
CA ALA A 606 -4.68 -42.03 6.59
C ALA A 606 -3.40 -42.23 7.42
N THR A 607 -3.14 -43.45 7.91
CA THR A 607 -1.77 -43.84 8.30
C THR A 607 -1.39 -45.23 7.77
N LYS A 608 -0.30 -45.20 6.98
CA LYS A 608 0.71 -46.18 6.57
C LYS A 608 0.38 -47.69 6.52
N THR A 609 0.72 -48.25 5.36
CA THR A 609 0.92 -49.66 5.03
C THR A 609 2.16 -50.26 5.72
N ASN A 610 2.02 -51.43 6.34
CA ASN A 610 3.10 -52.42 6.40
C ASN A 610 2.73 -53.65 5.54
N SER A 611 3.73 -54.44 5.19
CA SER A 611 3.70 -55.46 4.12
C SER A 611 2.92 -56.75 4.44
N THR A 612 1.89 -56.70 5.31
CA THR A 612 1.10 -57.88 5.71
C THR A 612 -0.42 -57.75 5.53
N GLY A 613 -0.93 -56.70 4.88
CA GLY A 613 -2.28 -56.71 4.30
C GLY A 613 -3.47 -56.83 5.26
N ALA A 614 -3.38 -56.36 6.51
CA ALA A 614 -4.53 -56.26 7.43
C ALA A 614 -5.22 -54.89 7.34
N TYR A 615 -6.55 -54.84 7.49
CA TYR A 615 -7.38 -53.61 7.38
C TYR A 615 -8.28 -53.43 8.62
N SER A 616 -8.44 -52.18 9.08
CA SER A 616 -9.17 -51.78 10.29
C SER A 616 -10.49 -51.03 9.99
N LEU A 617 -11.57 -51.27 10.76
CA LEU A 617 -12.84 -50.51 10.69
C LEU A 617 -13.08 -49.71 11.99
N ARG A 618 -13.59 -48.46 11.90
CA ARG A 618 -13.75 -47.53 13.04
C ARG A 618 -15.20 -47.03 13.17
N GLN A 619 -15.85 -47.14 14.35
CA GLN A 619 -17.05 -46.37 14.72
C GLN A 619 -16.99 -45.73 16.15
N SER A 620 -17.41 -44.47 16.30
CA SER A 620 -17.40 -43.71 17.58
C SER A 620 -18.65 -43.95 18.45
N LEU A 621 -18.46 -44.09 19.76
CA LEU A 621 -19.45 -44.59 20.73
C LEU A 621 -20.30 -43.52 21.45
N ASN A 622 -20.29 -42.24 21.04
CA ASN A 622 -21.14 -41.20 21.66
C ASN A 622 -21.81 -40.31 20.62
N TRP A 623 -22.76 -40.87 19.87
CA TRP A 623 -23.53 -40.12 18.88
C TRP A 623 -24.99 -39.97 19.31
N SER A 624 -25.45 -38.73 19.42
CA SER A 624 -26.86 -38.34 19.41
C SER A 624 -27.04 -37.25 18.35
N GLY A 625 -27.47 -37.62 17.15
CA GLY A 625 -27.64 -36.72 16.00
C GLY A 625 -28.29 -37.41 14.81
N LYS A 626 -28.88 -36.64 13.88
CA LYS A 626 -29.56 -37.16 12.66
C LYS A 626 -28.58 -37.19 11.48
N LEU A 627 -28.56 -38.29 10.73
CA LEU A 627 -27.80 -38.51 9.48
C LEU A 627 -28.64 -38.07 8.27
N ARG A 628 -28.07 -37.30 7.35
CA ARG A 628 -28.55 -37.14 5.96
C ARG A 628 -27.35 -37.28 5.03
N ALA A 629 -27.49 -38.08 3.98
CA ALA A 629 -26.59 -38.14 2.84
C ALA A 629 -27.46 -38.12 1.57
N PHE A 630 -27.03 -37.40 0.54
CA PHE A 630 -27.60 -37.46 -0.82
C PHE A 630 -26.44 -37.59 -1.81
N ALA A 631 -26.66 -38.36 -2.90
CA ALA A 631 -25.92 -38.25 -4.14
C ALA A 631 -26.75 -37.39 -5.13
N ASP A 632 -26.04 -36.63 -5.95
CA ASP A 632 -26.44 -35.57 -6.88
C ASP A 632 -27.85 -35.63 -7.53
N GLY A 633 -28.47 -34.44 -7.67
CA GLY A 633 -29.25 -34.13 -8.89
C GLY A 633 -30.71 -33.62 -8.83
N MET A 634 -31.05 -32.63 -7.98
CA MET A 634 -31.99 -31.47 -8.24
C MET A 634 -33.46 -31.76 -8.69
N ASN A 635 -34.57 -31.27 -8.09
CA ASN A 635 -34.98 -29.89 -7.75
C ASN A 635 -36.33 -29.83 -6.96
N PHE A 636 -36.64 -28.67 -6.34
CA PHE A 636 -37.61 -28.25 -5.29
C PHE A 636 -38.98 -28.90 -4.96
N SER A 637 -39.35 -28.74 -3.66
CA SER A 637 -40.64 -29.01 -2.98
C SER A 637 -41.86 -28.18 -3.45
N PRO A 638 -43.07 -28.70 -3.19
CA PRO A 638 -43.93 -28.09 -2.18
C PRO A 638 -44.24 -29.08 -1.04
N ILE A 639 -44.40 -28.54 0.17
CA ILE A 639 -44.59 -29.24 1.45
C ILE A 639 -45.69 -30.31 1.34
N ASP A 640 -45.33 -31.59 1.54
CA ASP A 640 -46.11 -32.54 2.37
C ASP A 640 -45.28 -33.79 2.77
N ILE A 641 -45.76 -34.49 3.80
CA ILE A 641 -45.10 -35.31 4.85
C ILE A 641 -44.46 -36.66 4.43
N GLN A 642 -43.19 -36.92 4.83
CA GLN A 642 -42.38 -38.19 5.03
C GLN A 642 -42.38 -39.28 3.90
N PRO A 643 -41.46 -40.29 3.81
CA PRO A 643 -40.45 -40.87 4.73
C PRO A 643 -39.04 -41.18 4.09
N LEU A 644 -38.19 -41.89 4.87
CA LEU A 644 -36.76 -42.20 4.65
C LEU A 644 -36.53 -43.40 3.70
N ALA A 645 -35.72 -43.20 2.64
CA ALA A 645 -35.24 -44.27 1.76
C ALA A 645 -33.81 -44.73 2.10
N ALA A 646 -33.56 -46.03 1.93
CA ALA A 646 -32.28 -46.71 2.17
C ALA A 646 -31.16 -46.23 1.23
N SER A 647 -29.95 -45.99 1.77
CA SER A 647 -28.78 -45.57 1.00
C SER A 647 -27.96 -46.75 0.48
N ALA A 648 -27.71 -46.78 -0.84
CA ALA A 648 -26.70 -47.61 -1.47
C ALA A 648 -25.32 -46.93 -1.42
N TYR A 649 -24.26 -47.69 -1.20
CA TYR A 649 -22.87 -47.22 -1.26
C TYR A 649 -22.27 -47.50 -2.64
N ASN A 650 -21.62 -46.53 -3.27
CA ASN A 650 -20.86 -46.72 -4.50
C ASN A 650 -19.40 -47.09 -4.19
N ILE A 651 -18.87 -48.07 -4.92
CA ILE A 651 -17.46 -48.45 -4.95
C ILE A 651 -16.90 -48.00 -6.30
N ASP A 652 -15.96 -47.06 -6.29
CA ASP A 652 -15.22 -46.69 -7.49
C ASP A 652 -14.00 -47.60 -7.68
N PHE A 653 -13.81 -48.08 -8.91
CA PHE A 653 -12.66 -48.88 -9.31
C PHE A 653 -11.63 -47.97 -10.00
N TYR A 654 -10.37 -47.98 -9.56
CA TYR A 654 -9.27 -47.29 -10.23
C TYR A 654 -8.37 -48.30 -10.98
N ASP A 655 -7.98 -47.95 -12.21
CA ASP A 655 -6.90 -48.64 -12.91
C ASP A 655 -5.57 -48.42 -12.17
N ASN A 656 -4.70 -49.45 -12.13
CA ASN A 656 -3.33 -49.31 -11.64
C ASN A 656 -2.49 -48.49 -12.64
N VAL A 657 -2.42 -47.18 -12.43
CA VAL A 657 -1.70 -46.25 -13.29
C VAL A 657 -0.35 -45.89 -12.66
N THR A 658 0.76 -46.25 -13.30
CA THR A 658 2.13 -45.97 -12.83
C THR A 658 2.75 -44.80 -13.58
N LEU A 659 3.47 -43.92 -12.90
CA LEU A 659 4.21 -42.81 -13.51
C LEU A 659 5.41 -43.37 -14.30
N ASN A 660 5.40 -43.19 -15.62
CA ASN A 660 6.46 -43.71 -16.50
C ASN A 660 7.61 -42.72 -16.65
N THR A 661 7.31 -41.46 -16.96
CA THR A 661 8.31 -40.40 -17.16
C THR A 661 7.78 -39.05 -16.68
N ILE A 662 8.68 -38.08 -16.53
CA ILE A 662 8.34 -36.68 -16.40
C ILE A 662 8.93 -35.89 -17.56
N SER A 663 8.18 -34.91 -18.05
CA SER A 663 8.63 -33.92 -19.04
C SER A 663 8.63 -32.55 -18.38
N VAL A 664 9.63 -31.73 -18.69
CA VAL A 664 9.76 -30.39 -18.10
C VAL A 664 9.83 -29.33 -19.19
N THR A 665 9.04 -28.28 -18.99
CA THR A 665 9.17 -27.02 -19.74
C THR A 665 9.60 -25.92 -18.78
N ALA A 666 10.74 -25.30 -19.04
CA ALA A 666 11.25 -24.16 -18.27
C ALA A 666 10.67 -22.84 -18.79
N ILE A 667 10.21 -21.99 -17.89
CA ILE A 667 9.67 -20.66 -18.16
C ILE A 667 10.80 -19.61 -18.11
N LYS A 668 11.78 -19.82 -17.22
CA LYS A 668 13.00 -19.00 -17.08
C LYS A 668 14.23 -19.91 -17.08
N THR A 669 15.24 -19.52 -17.84
CA THR A 669 16.50 -20.29 -17.98
C THR A 669 17.76 -19.46 -17.74
N GLU A 670 17.64 -18.17 -17.43
CA GLU A 670 18.77 -17.28 -17.15
C GLU A 670 18.62 -16.68 -15.76
N PHE A 671 19.66 -16.74 -14.93
CA PHE A 671 19.66 -16.29 -13.52
C PHE A 671 20.99 -15.62 -13.18
N PHE A 672 21.05 -14.89 -12.07
CA PHE A 672 22.30 -14.34 -11.53
C PHE A 672 22.95 -15.27 -10.50
N THR A 673 24.24 -15.06 -10.21
CA THR A 673 24.93 -15.78 -9.14
C THR A 673 24.23 -15.59 -7.80
N ASN A 674 24.08 -16.68 -7.06
CA ASN A 674 23.35 -16.79 -5.80
C ASN A 674 21.84 -16.47 -5.86
N GLU A 675 21.27 -16.23 -7.06
CA GLU A 675 19.83 -16.10 -7.22
C GLU A 675 19.13 -17.42 -6.84
N THR A 676 18.05 -17.32 -6.08
CA THR A 676 17.23 -18.49 -5.71
C THR A 676 16.32 -18.88 -6.87
N ILE A 677 16.48 -20.09 -7.36
CA ILE A 677 15.71 -20.67 -8.45
C ILE A 677 14.49 -21.39 -7.86
N ASN A 678 13.31 -20.83 -8.12
CA ASN A 678 12.04 -21.33 -7.61
C ASN A 678 11.43 -22.39 -8.54
N LYS A 679 10.71 -23.37 -7.96
CA LYS A 679 9.96 -24.39 -8.72
C LYS A 679 8.91 -23.81 -9.66
N THR A 680 8.41 -22.60 -9.39
CA THR A 680 7.47 -21.88 -10.27
C THR A 680 8.03 -21.59 -11.66
N PHE A 681 9.35 -21.61 -11.85
CA PHE A 681 9.99 -21.46 -13.16
C PHE A 681 9.90 -22.71 -14.03
N PHE A 682 9.38 -23.82 -13.51
CA PHE A 682 9.27 -25.09 -14.24
C PHE A 682 7.81 -25.58 -14.25
N THR A 683 7.34 -25.95 -15.44
CA THR A 683 6.13 -26.75 -15.60
C THR A 683 6.52 -28.20 -15.79
N VAL A 684 6.10 -29.07 -14.86
CA VAL A 684 6.40 -30.50 -14.88
C VAL A 684 5.14 -31.29 -15.22
N THR A 685 5.24 -32.18 -16.19
CA THR A 685 4.15 -33.05 -16.64
C THR A 685 4.54 -34.50 -16.41
N GLY A 686 3.74 -35.23 -15.63
CA GLY A 686 3.86 -36.67 -15.44
C GLY A 686 3.15 -37.43 -16.56
N ASN A 687 3.85 -38.35 -17.20
CA ASN A 687 3.31 -39.23 -18.24
C ASN A 687 3.12 -40.63 -17.66
N TYR A 688 1.91 -41.16 -17.72
CA TYR A 688 1.51 -42.36 -16.99
C TYR A 688 1.29 -43.58 -17.90
N SER A 689 1.30 -44.78 -17.33
CA SER A 689 1.21 -46.06 -18.05
C SER A 689 -0.08 -46.28 -18.84
N ASN A 690 -1.16 -45.59 -18.48
CA ASN A 690 -2.42 -45.60 -19.23
C ASN A 690 -2.44 -44.61 -20.41
N GLY A 691 -1.31 -43.97 -20.72
CA GLY A 691 -1.19 -42.99 -21.80
C GLY A 691 -1.66 -41.58 -21.45
N LYS A 692 -2.12 -41.33 -20.21
CA LYS A 692 -2.51 -39.99 -19.75
C LYS A 692 -1.26 -39.16 -19.38
N SER A 693 -1.28 -37.88 -19.73
CA SER A 693 -0.31 -36.89 -19.26
C SER A 693 -1.00 -35.88 -18.35
N VAL A 694 -0.43 -35.61 -17.18
CA VAL A 694 -1.00 -34.70 -16.18
C VAL A 694 0.07 -33.73 -15.69
N LYS A 695 -0.25 -32.43 -15.66
CA LYS A 695 0.60 -31.42 -15.03
C LYS A 695 0.68 -31.70 -13.53
N LEU A 696 1.88 -31.86 -13.00
CA LEU A 696 2.12 -32.18 -11.59
C LEU A 696 1.98 -30.94 -10.71
N SER A 697 1.52 -31.13 -9.47
CA SER A 697 1.53 -30.07 -8.46
C SER A 697 2.97 -29.77 -8.02
N GLN A 698 3.20 -28.58 -7.46
CA GLN A 698 4.51 -28.17 -6.94
C GLN A 698 5.00 -29.05 -5.77
N ASP A 699 4.08 -29.76 -5.10
CA ASP A 699 4.38 -30.72 -4.03
C ASP A 699 4.79 -32.10 -4.57
N ASP A 700 4.46 -32.40 -5.82
CA ASP A 700 4.70 -33.72 -6.44
C ASP A 700 6.11 -33.85 -7.04
N PHE A 701 6.89 -32.76 -7.06
CA PHE A 701 8.26 -32.78 -7.54
C PHE A 701 9.19 -31.88 -6.74
N THR A 702 10.49 -32.15 -6.84
CA THR A 702 11.57 -31.39 -6.21
C THR A 702 12.52 -30.86 -7.27
N ILE A 703 13.27 -29.81 -6.94
CA ILE A 703 14.32 -29.25 -7.80
C ILE A 703 15.63 -29.16 -7.00
N SER A 704 16.75 -29.46 -7.64
CA SER A 704 18.07 -29.34 -7.03
C SER A 704 19.18 -29.21 -8.08
N PRO A 705 20.17 -28.32 -7.89
CA PRO A 705 20.27 -27.32 -6.83
C PRO A 705 19.35 -26.11 -7.07
N THR A 706 19.10 -25.31 -6.03
CA THR A 706 18.22 -24.12 -6.07
C THR A 706 18.98 -22.79 -6.18
N SER A 707 20.30 -22.80 -6.29
CA SER A 707 21.13 -21.62 -6.55
C SER A 707 22.53 -22.03 -7.02
N PHE A 708 23.25 -21.10 -7.63
CA PHE A 708 24.61 -21.33 -8.14
C PHE A 708 25.52 -20.14 -7.80
N ALA A 709 26.67 -20.40 -7.19
CA ALA A 709 27.60 -19.36 -6.76
C ALA A 709 28.55 -18.86 -7.86
N THR A 710 28.57 -19.50 -9.03
CA THR A 710 29.50 -19.20 -10.12
C THR A 710 28.76 -19.06 -11.44
N ALA A 711 29.09 -18.03 -12.22
CA ALA A 711 28.56 -17.87 -13.57
C ALA A 711 28.91 -19.05 -14.50
N GLY A 712 28.10 -19.25 -15.55
CA GLY A 712 28.24 -20.31 -16.54
C GLY A 712 26.95 -21.10 -16.77
N THR A 713 27.02 -22.15 -17.61
CA THR A 713 25.89 -23.05 -17.85
C THR A 713 25.89 -24.17 -16.82
N HIS A 714 24.78 -24.30 -16.10
CA HIS A 714 24.57 -25.33 -15.09
C HIS A 714 23.31 -26.15 -15.36
N SER A 715 23.17 -27.29 -14.68
CA SER A 715 22.00 -28.16 -14.82
C SER A 715 21.23 -28.27 -13.50
N ILE A 716 19.91 -28.15 -13.58
CA ILE A 716 18.96 -28.38 -12.49
C ILE A 716 18.30 -29.73 -12.72
N THR A 717 18.32 -30.56 -11.67
CA THR A 717 17.60 -31.83 -11.62
C THR A 717 16.21 -31.60 -11.05
N ILE A 718 15.20 -32.11 -11.74
CA ILE A 718 13.80 -32.07 -11.34
C ILE A 718 13.34 -33.51 -11.13
N THR A 719 12.84 -33.84 -9.94
CA THR A 719 12.55 -35.22 -9.55
C THR A 719 11.12 -35.37 -9.02
N SER A 720 10.36 -36.32 -9.54
CA SER A 720 9.03 -36.72 -9.05
C SER A 720 8.99 -38.23 -8.88
N GLY A 721 8.77 -38.70 -7.65
CA GLY A 721 8.92 -40.12 -7.31
C GLY A 721 10.33 -40.62 -7.62
N ASP A 722 10.43 -41.68 -8.44
CA ASP A 722 11.69 -42.26 -8.93
C ASP A 722 12.13 -41.69 -10.30
N LYS A 723 11.40 -40.73 -10.87
CA LYS A 723 11.67 -40.16 -12.20
C LYS A 723 12.38 -38.82 -12.08
N SER A 724 13.36 -38.58 -12.97
CA SER A 724 14.10 -37.33 -13.02
C SER A 724 14.22 -36.78 -14.44
N ALA A 725 14.25 -35.45 -14.56
CA ALA A 725 14.52 -34.70 -15.78
C ALA A 725 15.51 -33.58 -15.48
N TYR A 726 16.21 -33.10 -16.52
CA TYR A 726 17.29 -32.13 -16.40
C TYR A 726 16.99 -30.89 -17.24
N VAL A 727 17.17 -29.71 -16.64
CA VAL A 727 17.05 -28.43 -17.33
C VAL A 727 18.41 -27.74 -17.30
N SER A 728 18.85 -27.20 -18.44
CA SER A 728 20.03 -26.34 -18.51
C SER A 728 19.65 -24.90 -18.22
N VAL A 729 20.38 -24.24 -17.34
CA VAL A 729 20.23 -22.82 -16.99
C VAL A 729 21.55 -22.08 -17.16
N LYS A 730 21.49 -20.81 -17.51
CA LYS A 730 22.62 -19.91 -17.65
C LYS A 730 22.69 -18.99 -16.43
N ILE A 731 23.85 -18.93 -15.78
CA ILE A 731 24.10 -18.10 -14.61
C ILE A 731 25.04 -16.97 -15.02
N GLU A 732 24.67 -15.72 -14.76
CA GLU A 732 25.50 -14.53 -15.03
C GLU A 732 25.95 -13.85 -13.72
N GLU A 733 27.09 -13.13 -13.77
CA GLU A 733 27.47 -12.22 -12.68
C GLU A 733 26.67 -10.91 -12.79
N PRO A 734 26.23 -10.31 -11.66
CA PRO A 734 25.61 -8.99 -11.65
C PRO A 734 26.56 -7.94 -12.22
N LYS A 735 26.04 -7.04 -13.06
CA LYS A 735 26.81 -5.96 -13.67
C LYS A 735 26.45 -4.65 -12.97
N LEU A 736 27.48 -3.84 -12.68
CA LEU A 736 27.28 -2.51 -12.11
C LEU A 736 26.56 -1.62 -13.13
N ASP A 737 25.38 -1.14 -12.77
CA ASP A 737 24.58 -0.25 -13.60
C ASP A 737 24.93 1.22 -13.35
N TYR A 738 24.76 1.68 -12.11
CA TYR A 738 25.14 3.04 -11.71
C TYR A 738 25.55 3.11 -10.23
N ILE A 739 26.07 4.27 -9.81
CA ILE A 739 26.26 4.59 -8.40
C ILE A 739 25.44 5.82 -8.04
N ALA A 740 24.94 5.87 -6.81
CA ALA A 740 24.28 7.03 -6.24
C ALA A 740 25.12 7.55 -5.08
N VAL A 741 25.10 8.86 -4.86
CA VAL A 741 25.80 9.51 -3.74
C VAL A 741 24.80 10.25 -2.86
N THR A 742 24.78 9.90 -1.58
CA THR A 742 24.22 10.74 -0.52
C THR A 742 25.29 11.73 -0.11
N PRO A 743 25.07 13.06 -0.25
CA PRO A 743 26.06 14.08 0.09
C PRO A 743 26.49 14.01 1.57
N PRO A 744 27.71 14.46 1.92
CA PRO A 744 28.12 14.58 3.31
C PRO A 744 27.24 15.58 4.09
N THR A 745 27.26 15.47 5.42
CA THR A 745 26.49 16.38 6.30
C THR A 745 26.96 17.83 6.21
N LYS A 746 28.26 18.06 5.92
CA LYS A 746 28.82 19.40 5.71
C LYS A 746 28.92 19.68 4.21
N THR A 747 28.08 20.58 3.73
CA THR A 747 28.04 21.02 2.31
C THR A 747 28.50 22.47 2.12
N THR A 748 28.74 23.22 3.19
CA THR A 748 29.26 24.60 3.15
C THR A 748 30.59 24.69 3.87
N TYR A 749 31.55 25.36 3.24
CA TYR A 749 32.95 25.47 3.66
C TYR A 749 33.42 26.91 3.51
N PHE A 750 34.49 27.29 4.22
CA PHE A 750 35.21 28.54 3.97
C PHE A 750 36.43 28.30 3.07
N VAL A 751 36.94 29.36 2.44
CA VAL A 751 38.19 29.30 1.67
C VAL A 751 39.32 28.72 2.54
N GLY A 752 39.98 27.67 2.03
CA GLY A 752 41.05 26.94 2.72
C GLY A 752 40.59 25.77 3.62
N ASP A 753 39.28 25.53 3.77
CA ASP A 753 38.78 24.38 4.54
C ASP A 753 39.18 23.03 3.91
N VAL A 754 39.26 21.99 4.75
CA VAL A 754 39.44 20.59 4.32
C VAL A 754 38.07 19.93 4.14
N PHE A 755 37.94 19.08 3.12
CA PHE A 755 36.72 18.33 2.83
C PHE A 755 36.36 17.36 3.97
N ASP A 756 35.12 17.44 4.45
CA ASP A 756 34.58 16.53 5.47
C ASP A 756 33.60 15.54 4.80
N LYS A 757 34.01 14.27 4.73
CA LYS A 757 33.21 13.19 4.14
C LYS A 757 32.20 12.57 5.11
N SER A 758 32.06 13.09 6.32
CA SER A 758 31.16 12.54 7.34
C SER A 758 29.71 12.54 6.84
N GLY A 759 29.02 11.41 7.04
CA GLY A 759 27.64 11.20 6.59
C GLY A 759 27.46 10.96 5.08
N MET A 760 28.54 10.98 4.30
CA MET A 760 28.47 10.63 2.88
C MET A 760 28.30 9.11 2.72
N VAL A 761 27.43 8.70 1.81
CA VAL A 761 27.23 7.29 1.43
C VAL A 761 27.25 7.18 -0.09
N VAL A 762 28.01 6.23 -0.64
CA VAL A 762 28.00 5.90 -2.06
C VAL A 762 27.45 4.48 -2.22
N THR A 763 26.33 4.37 -2.93
CA THR A 763 25.62 3.12 -3.14
C THR A 763 25.80 2.68 -4.59
N ALA A 764 26.33 1.48 -4.81
CA ALA A 764 26.35 0.83 -6.11
C ALA A 764 25.03 0.11 -6.36
N HIS A 765 24.51 0.25 -7.58
CA HIS A 765 23.27 -0.38 -8.05
C HIS A 765 23.60 -1.32 -9.22
N TYR A 766 23.13 -2.57 -9.14
CA TYR A 766 23.41 -3.62 -10.12
C TYR A 766 22.16 -3.94 -10.96
N ASP A 767 22.37 -4.52 -12.14
CA ASP A 767 21.32 -4.92 -13.10
C ASP A 767 20.35 -6.00 -12.57
N ASN A 768 20.72 -6.67 -11.47
CA ASN A 768 19.86 -7.60 -10.75
C ASN A 768 19.03 -6.94 -9.63
N ASN A 769 18.97 -5.60 -9.60
CA ASN A 769 18.31 -4.77 -8.57
C ASN A 769 18.88 -4.88 -7.15
N THR A 770 20.05 -5.50 -6.97
CA THR A 770 20.76 -5.47 -5.68
C THR A 770 21.59 -4.19 -5.54
N THR A 771 21.93 -3.85 -4.31
CA THR A 771 22.78 -2.69 -4.01
C THR A 771 23.91 -3.04 -3.05
N ALA A 772 24.98 -2.26 -3.08
CA ALA A 772 26.11 -2.38 -2.15
C ALA A 772 26.61 -1.01 -1.71
N ASP A 773 26.95 -0.86 -0.42
CA ASP A 773 27.69 0.30 0.07
C ASP A 773 29.14 0.21 -0.40
N VAL A 774 29.53 1.14 -1.27
CA VAL A 774 30.86 1.25 -1.87
C VAL A 774 31.57 2.54 -1.44
N THR A 775 31.10 3.18 -0.37
CA THR A 775 31.65 4.44 0.13
C THR A 775 33.15 4.37 0.38
N SER A 776 33.63 3.28 0.98
CA SER A 776 35.07 3.08 1.25
C SER A 776 35.91 2.73 0.02
N GLN A 777 35.26 2.35 -1.09
CA GLN A 777 35.89 1.89 -2.32
C GLN A 777 35.88 2.97 -3.41
N CYS A 778 35.10 4.03 -3.23
CA CYS A 778 35.02 5.13 -4.19
C CYS A 778 36.23 6.07 -4.10
N THR A 779 36.54 6.71 -5.22
CA THR A 779 37.48 7.84 -5.28
C THR A 779 36.69 9.14 -5.40
N LEU A 780 37.07 10.15 -4.62
CA LEU A 780 36.46 11.48 -4.68
C LEU A 780 37.39 12.46 -5.40
N SER A 781 36.83 13.35 -6.22
CA SER A 781 37.55 14.42 -6.93
C SER A 781 36.68 15.67 -7.06
N GLY A 782 37.26 16.81 -7.44
CA GLY A 782 36.51 18.05 -7.72
C GLY A 782 36.24 18.96 -6.51
N PHE A 783 36.59 18.54 -5.29
CA PHE A 783 36.62 19.45 -4.14
C PHE A 783 37.81 20.42 -4.26
N ASP A 784 37.50 21.71 -4.35
CA ASP A 784 38.47 22.81 -4.40
C ASP A 784 37.99 23.91 -3.44
N SER A 785 38.72 24.12 -2.34
CA SER A 785 38.44 25.17 -1.36
C SER A 785 39.31 26.41 -1.51
N GLU A 786 40.14 26.53 -2.55
CA GLU A 786 41.02 27.69 -2.73
C GLU A 786 40.24 28.95 -3.17
N THR A 787 39.08 28.77 -3.78
CA THR A 787 38.26 29.86 -4.31
C THR A 787 36.79 29.72 -3.94
N ALA A 788 36.16 30.84 -3.60
CA ALA A 788 34.74 30.89 -3.27
C ALA A 788 33.84 30.55 -4.48
N GLY A 789 32.66 30.01 -4.21
CA GLY A 789 31.66 29.59 -5.19
C GLY A 789 31.20 28.14 -5.00
N THR A 790 30.29 27.70 -5.85
CA THR A 790 29.81 26.31 -5.86
C THR A 790 30.83 25.41 -6.55
N LYS A 791 31.16 24.28 -5.93
CA LYS A 791 32.10 23.28 -6.42
C LYS A 791 31.40 21.94 -6.55
N THR A 792 31.63 21.25 -7.65
CA THR A 792 31.08 19.91 -7.89
C THR A 792 32.10 18.87 -7.47
N VAL A 793 31.72 18.02 -6.52
CA VAL A 793 32.49 16.86 -6.10
C VAL A 793 31.96 15.63 -6.82
N THR A 794 32.86 14.85 -7.41
CA THR A 794 32.56 13.64 -8.15
C THR A 794 33.07 12.43 -7.38
N ALA A 795 32.16 11.52 -7.05
CA ALA A 795 32.48 10.17 -6.59
C ALA A 795 32.55 9.23 -7.79
N THR A 796 33.58 8.40 -7.85
CA THR A 796 33.78 7.41 -8.93
C THR A 796 34.03 6.03 -8.33
N PHE A 797 33.36 5.00 -8.86
CA PHE A 797 33.55 3.60 -8.50
C PHE A 797 33.32 2.72 -9.74
N ASP A 798 34.28 1.84 -10.03
CA ASP A 798 34.27 0.89 -11.16
C ASP A 798 33.79 1.49 -12.50
N GLY A 799 34.32 2.67 -12.84
CA GLY A 799 34.01 3.40 -14.08
C GLY A 799 32.69 4.18 -14.09
N LYS A 800 31.86 4.06 -13.05
CA LYS A 800 30.64 4.87 -12.86
C LYS A 800 30.91 6.06 -11.96
N SER A 801 30.18 7.15 -12.16
CA SER A 801 30.35 8.39 -11.39
C SER A 801 29.01 8.97 -10.94
N ALA A 802 29.00 9.57 -9.76
CA ALA A 802 27.90 10.38 -9.23
C ALA A 802 28.47 11.67 -8.65
N THR A 803 27.69 12.76 -8.68
CA THR A 803 28.16 14.07 -8.27
C THR A 803 27.26 14.69 -7.20
N PHE A 804 27.84 15.58 -6.41
CA PHE A 804 27.13 16.46 -5.50
C PHE A 804 27.85 17.81 -5.44
N SER A 805 27.14 18.84 -4.97
CA SER A 805 27.67 20.19 -4.89
C SER A 805 28.00 20.57 -3.45
N VAL A 806 29.11 21.31 -3.28
CA VAL A 806 29.46 22.00 -2.04
C VAL A 806 29.65 23.49 -2.32
N THR A 807 29.45 24.33 -1.31
CA THR A 807 29.58 25.78 -1.43
C THR A 807 30.79 26.26 -0.63
N ILE A 808 31.71 26.95 -1.28
CA ILE A 808 32.85 27.61 -0.64
C ILE A 808 32.54 29.10 -0.47
N LYS A 809 32.66 29.62 0.74
CA LYS A 809 32.41 31.04 1.08
C LYS A 809 33.71 31.77 1.42
N THR A 810 33.77 33.04 1.05
CA THR A 810 34.76 33.96 1.62
C THR A 810 34.27 34.38 3.00
N PRO A 811 35.09 34.28 4.07
CA PRO A 811 34.67 34.67 5.40
C PRO A 811 34.43 36.18 5.51
N GLU A 812 33.28 36.57 6.07
CA GLU A 812 32.94 37.96 6.38
C GLU A 812 33.42 38.39 7.77
N ILE A 813 33.61 39.69 7.98
CA ILE A 813 33.91 40.26 9.30
C ILE A 813 32.61 40.35 10.09
N VAL A 814 32.59 39.77 11.29
CA VAL A 814 31.42 39.76 12.18
C VAL A 814 31.56 40.71 13.36
N ASP A 815 32.79 41.06 13.74
CA ASP A 815 33.06 41.94 14.89
C ASP A 815 34.44 42.60 14.81
N TYR A 816 34.63 43.67 15.57
CA TYR A 816 35.89 44.38 15.75
C TYR A 816 36.26 44.49 17.23
N THR A 817 37.47 44.05 17.59
CA THR A 817 38.04 44.29 18.92
C THR A 817 38.93 45.53 18.87
N PHE A 818 38.48 46.62 19.50
CA PHE A 818 39.17 47.90 19.56
C PHE A 818 39.78 48.15 20.95
N VAL A 819 41.06 48.51 20.96
CA VAL A 819 41.78 49.00 22.14
C VAL A 819 42.25 50.42 21.84
N SER A 820 41.80 51.39 22.64
CA SER A 820 42.17 52.80 22.51
C SER A 820 43.66 53.04 22.76
N PRO A 821 44.27 54.08 22.15
CA PRO A 821 45.61 54.52 22.51
C PRO A 821 45.74 54.75 24.02
N SER A 822 46.90 54.40 24.57
CA SER A 822 47.21 54.54 26.01
C SER A 822 47.29 56.00 26.47
N LYS A 823 47.55 56.93 25.55
CA LYS A 823 47.66 58.36 25.82
C LYS A 823 46.47 59.14 25.27
N THR A 824 45.69 59.73 26.18
CA THR A 824 44.49 60.53 25.87
C THR A 824 44.61 62.00 26.32
N THR A 825 45.76 62.41 26.86
CA THR A 825 46.04 63.79 27.28
C THR A 825 47.34 64.27 26.63
N TYR A 826 47.34 65.47 26.07
CA TYR A 826 48.45 66.05 25.31
C TYR A 826 48.74 67.48 25.76
N GLN A 827 49.98 67.92 25.64
CA GLN A 827 50.34 69.33 25.82
C GLN A 827 50.16 70.10 24.49
N ILE A 828 49.95 71.42 24.57
CA ILE A 828 49.90 72.26 23.35
C ILE A 828 51.19 72.08 22.54
N GLY A 829 51.05 71.72 21.26
CA GLY A 829 52.14 71.47 20.33
C GLY A 829 52.69 70.04 20.32
N GLU A 830 52.17 69.14 21.16
CA GLU A 830 52.62 67.74 21.22
C GLU A 830 52.13 66.91 20.02
N GLU A 831 52.96 65.98 19.54
CA GLU A 831 52.61 65.05 18.46
C GLU A 831 51.70 63.91 18.93
N PHE A 832 50.89 63.37 18.01
CA PHE A 832 50.02 62.23 18.29
C PHE A 832 50.83 60.96 18.60
N SER A 833 50.43 60.22 19.64
CA SER A 833 51.00 58.91 19.95
C SER A 833 49.96 57.82 19.74
N ASN A 834 50.26 56.87 18.85
CA ASN A 834 49.45 55.66 18.66
C ASN A 834 49.80 54.52 19.63
N ALA A 835 50.64 54.77 20.65
CA ALA A 835 51.10 53.72 21.55
C ALA A 835 49.92 53.07 22.30
N GLY A 836 49.86 51.73 22.30
CA GLY A 836 48.79 50.96 22.95
C GLY A 836 47.50 50.81 22.13
N PHE A 837 47.38 51.47 20.97
CA PHE A 837 46.26 51.26 20.06
C PHE A 837 46.32 49.85 19.43
N SER A 838 45.19 49.16 19.38
CA SER A 838 45.04 47.91 18.63
C SER A 838 43.64 47.78 18.03
N LEU A 839 43.58 47.31 16.79
CA LEU A 839 42.34 46.94 16.13
C LEU A 839 42.48 45.52 15.55
N VAL A 840 41.57 44.63 15.93
CA VAL A 840 41.48 43.25 15.43
C VAL A 840 40.12 43.05 14.78
N ALA A 841 40.10 42.58 13.53
CA ALA A 841 38.89 42.18 12.83
C ALA A 841 38.64 40.68 13.07
N ASN A 842 37.45 40.35 13.54
CA ASN A 842 37.01 38.99 13.84
C ASN A 842 36.10 38.50 12.70
N TYR A 843 36.45 37.37 12.08
CA TYR A 843 35.73 36.81 10.94
C TYR A 843 34.76 35.70 11.37
N GLU A 844 33.73 35.47 10.56
CA GLU A 844 32.68 34.47 10.80
C GLU A 844 33.20 33.04 10.96
N ASN A 845 34.34 32.75 10.35
CA ASN A 845 35.02 31.45 10.44
C ASN A 845 35.85 31.30 11.75
N GLY A 846 35.77 32.28 12.65
CA GLY A 846 36.49 32.30 13.93
C GLY A 846 37.94 32.75 13.84
N VAL A 847 38.42 33.16 12.66
CA VAL A 847 39.76 33.73 12.49
C VAL A 847 39.77 35.21 12.91
N SER A 848 40.78 35.61 13.67
CA SER A 848 41.01 37.02 14.03
C SER A 848 42.26 37.55 13.33
N VAL A 849 42.16 38.70 12.67
CA VAL A 849 43.27 39.35 11.97
C VAL A 849 43.55 40.70 12.61
N ASN A 850 44.81 40.94 13.00
CA ASN A 850 45.24 42.25 13.46
C ASN A 850 45.33 43.21 12.26
N VAL A 851 44.52 44.27 12.30
CA VAL A 851 44.40 45.29 11.24
C VAL A 851 44.81 46.68 11.74
N THR A 852 45.54 46.74 12.85
CA THR A 852 45.96 48.00 13.50
C THR A 852 46.66 48.94 12.52
N ASP A 853 47.62 48.44 11.74
CA ASP A 853 48.39 49.23 10.78
C ASP A 853 47.58 49.70 9.56
N GLN A 854 46.41 49.11 9.34
CA GLN A 854 45.51 49.45 8.23
C GLN A 854 44.43 50.44 8.64
N CYS A 855 44.30 50.74 9.94
CA CYS A 855 43.31 51.67 10.45
C CYS A 855 43.76 53.12 10.22
N ALA A 856 42.94 53.90 9.54
CA ALA A 856 43.18 55.32 9.35
C ALA A 856 42.77 56.08 10.61
N ILE A 857 43.66 56.97 11.06
CA ILE A 857 43.47 57.81 12.25
C ILE A 857 43.45 59.28 11.80
N SER A 858 42.42 60.02 12.19
CA SER A 858 42.23 61.42 11.78
C SER A 858 41.60 62.27 12.89
N GLY A 859 41.72 63.60 12.79
CA GLY A 859 41.12 64.55 13.74
C GLY A 859 42.02 65.02 14.88
N PHE A 860 43.27 64.56 14.95
CA PHE A 860 44.22 65.02 15.96
C PHE A 860 44.63 66.49 15.73
N GLN A 861 44.56 67.31 16.79
CA GLN A 861 44.99 68.70 16.84
C GLN A 861 45.50 69.00 18.26
N ALA A 862 46.65 69.66 18.36
CA ALA A 862 47.22 70.09 19.64
C ALA A 862 47.59 71.59 19.63
N SER A 863 46.97 72.40 18.77
CA SER A 863 47.31 73.82 18.63
C SER A 863 46.68 74.74 19.68
N LYS A 864 45.71 74.24 20.46
CA LYS A 864 45.03 74.96 21.54
C LYS A 864 44.52 73.97 22.59
N SER A 865 44.37 74.42 23.83
CA SER A 865 43.81 73.60 24.91
C SER A 865 42.30 73.35 24.73
N GLY A 866 41.82 72.20 25.18
CA GLY A 866 40.42 71.79 25.12
C GLY A 866 40.22 70.30 24.87
N LYS A 867 38.96 69.86 24.81
CA LYS A 867 38.58 68.48 24.48
C LYS A 867 38.31 68.36 22.98
N PHE A 868 38.84 67.31 22.38
CA PHE A 868 38.77 67.05 20.95
C PHE A 868 38.42 65.59 20.68
N GLU A 869 38.09 65.30 19.43
CA GLU A 869 37.71 63.96 18.97
C GLU A 869 38.75 63.40 18.00
N LEU A 870 39.04 62.11 18.15
CA LEU A 870 39.92 61.34 17.29
C LEU A 870 39.11 60.21 16.66
N THR A 871 39.17 60.10 15.33
CA THR A 871 38.37 59.15 14.56
C THR A 871 39.26 58.07 13.96
N PHE A 872 38.89 56.81 14.22
CA PHE A 872 39.49 55.59 13.70
C PHE A 872 38.56 54.98 12.65
N THR A 873 39.07 54.73 11.45
CA THR A 873 38.30 54.12 10.37
C THR A 873 39.04 52.93 9.75
N TYR A 874 38.31 51.82 9.54
CA TYR A 874 38.80 50.67 8.79
C TYR A 874 37.61 49.95 8.15
N LYS A 875 37.53 49.95 6.81
CA LYS A 875 36.35 49.46 6.08
C LYS A 875 35.05 50.11 6.61
N ASP A 876 34.16 49.32 7.18
CA ASP A 876 32.89 49.70 7.80
C ASP A 876 33.02 50.08 9.29
N PHE A 877 34.14 49.77 9.94
CA PHE A 877 34.42 50.19 11.31
C PHE A 877 34.67 51.69 11.39
N VAL A 878 33.93 52.37 12.27
CA VAL A 878 34.15 53.76 12.66
C VAL A 878 34.08 53.87 14.18
N LYS A 879 35.14 54.37 14.80
CA LYS A 879 35.18 54.65 16.23
C LYS A 879 35.70 56.05 16.50
N VAL A 880 34.97 56.79 17.31
CA VAL A 880 35.37 58.12 17.79
C VAL A 880 35.69 58.01 19.28
N ILE A 881 36.83 58.56 19.69
CA ILE A 881 37.23 58.70 21.09
C ILE A 881 37.55 60.16 21.38
N GLN A 882 37.46 60.55 22.65
CA GLN A 882 37.85 61.89 23.09
C GLN A 882 39.27 61.90 23.67
N TYR A 883 39.98 62.99 23.41
CA TYR A 883 41.26 63.31 24.04
C TYR A 883 41.26 64.78 24.49
N GLU A 884 42.13 65.10 25.43
CA GLU A 884 42.23 66.44 26.00
C GLU A 884 43.62 67.04 25.74
N VAL A 885 43.65 68.32 25.39
CA VAL A 885 44.87 69.10 25.27
C VAL A 885 44.88 70.10 26.41
N GLU A 886 45.89 70.03 27.27
CA GLU A 886 46.02 70.89 28.43
C GLU A 886 46.87 72.12 28.11
N ALA A 887 46.50 73.25 28.74
CA ALA A 887 47.33 74.44 28.72
C ALA A 887 48.57 74.21 29.60
N THR A 888 49.72 74.70 29.17
CA THR A 888 50.97 74.52 29.91
C THR A 888 50.93 75.35 31.20
N GLU A 889 50.65 74.72 32.35
CA GLU A 889 50.68 75.38 33.66
C GLU A 889 51.98 75.11 34.42
N ASN A 890 52.58 76.20 34.93
CA ASN A 890 53.67 76.17 35.90
C ASN A 890 53.15 75.70 37.26
N GLN A 891 53.98 74.88 37.92
CA GLN A 891 53.75 74.15 39.18
C GLN A 891 53.10 74.92 40.34
N GLN A 892 52.23 74.26 41.13
CA GLN A 892 52.29 74.17 42.61
C GLN A 892 51.27 73.19 43.28
N GLN A 893 51.77 72.01 43.68
CA GLN A 893 51.74 71.31 45.00
C GLN A 893 50.46 71.00 45.85
N GLU A 894 50.27 69.67 46.09
CA GLU A 894 49.71 68.87 47.25
C GLU A 894 48.26 69.07 47.76
N ASP A 895 47.48 68.12 48.33
CA ASP A 895 47.33 66.65 48.50
C ASP A 895 46.05 66.46 49.41
N PRO A 896 45.62 65.27 49.90
CA PRO A 896 44.61 64.34 49.38
C PRO A 896 43.27 64.29 50.17
N GLN A 897 42.20 63.76 49.54
CA GLN A 897 41.33 62.70 50.11
C GLN A 897 40.20 62.33 49.14
N GLN A 898 40.16 61.06 48.69
CA GLN A 898 38.92 60.41 48.27
C GLN A 898 39.01 58.88 48.42
N GLU A 899 38.20 58.33 49.32
CA GLU A 899 37.82 56.91 49.36
C GLU A 899 36.57 56.66 48.48
N ASP A 900 36.56 55.45 47.91
CA ASP A 900 35.68 54.72 46.97
C ASP A 900 34.16 54.65 47.32
N PRO A 901 33.30 53.84 46.63
CA PRO A 901 33.14 53.46 45.22
C PRO A 901 31.65 53.58 44.74
N LYS A 902 31.34 53.29 43.46
CA LYS A 902 30.12 52.51 43.06
C LYS A 902 30.09 52.20 41.56
N THR A 903 30.41 50.96 41.22
CA THR A 903 30.24 50.37 39.88
C THR A 903 28.98 49.52 39.87
N ALA A 904 28.00 49.86 39.02
CA ALA A 904 26.83 49.02 38.73
C ALA A 904 26.90 48.59 37.26
N VAL A 905 26.81 47.28 36.99
CA VAL A 905 26.64 46.71 35.65
C VAL A 905 25.17 46.31 35.53
N GLU A 906 24.37 47.12 34.83
CA GLU A 906 23.01 46.75 34.42
C GLU A 906 23.06 45.97 33.10
N ASN A 907 22.39 44.81 33.05
CA ASN A 907 22.07 44.12 31.80
C ASN A 907 20.54 44.04 31.68
N ILE A 908 19.99 44.76 30.70
CA ILE A 908 18.56 44.73 30.38
C ILE A 908 18.34 43.64 29.34
N ALA A 909 17.63 42.57 29.72
CA ALA A 909 17.11 41.56 28.81
C ALA A 909 15.58 41.48 28.93
N GLN A 910 14.94 41.07 27.84
CA GLN A 910 13.50 41.07 27.59
C GLN A 910 12.59 40.80 28.81
N ASN A 911 11.47 41.52 28.88
CA ASN A 911 10.41 41.47 29.90
C ASN A 911 10.61 42.29 31.20
N ASN A 912 11.44 43.34 31.21
CA ASN A 912 11.63 44.28 32.34
C ASN A 912 12.22 43.70 33.64
N VAL A 913 12.72 42.47 33.64
CA VAL A 913 13.43 41.87 34.78
C VAL A 913 14.86 42.43 34.84
N ARG A 914 15.28 42.97 35.99
CA ARG A 914 16.65 43.50 36.20
C ARG A 914 17.43 42.62 37.16
N ILE A 915 18.68 42.33 36.82
CA ILE A 915 19.58 41.54 37.67
C ILE A 915 20.94 42.25 37.72
N TRP A 916 21.44 42.52 38.92
CA TRP A 916 22.77 43.09 39.15
C TRP A 916 23.37 42.61 40.46
N SER A 917 24.61 42.99 40.74
CA SER A 917 25.26 42.72 42.02
C SER A 917 25.99 43.92 42.59
N TYR A 918 26.05 43.97 43.91
CA TYR A 918 26.82 44.94 44.70
C TYR A 918 27.17 44.32 46.07
N ASP A 919 28.37 44.57 46.61
CA ASP A 919 28.84 44.10 47.93
C ASP A 919 28.51 42.62 48.26
N ARG A 920 28.82 41.71 47.32
CA ARG A 920 28.51 40.25 47.38
C ARG A 920 27.03 39.86 47.41
N ASN A 921 26.12 40.81 47.19
CA ASN A 921 24.69 40.55 47.05
C ASN A 921 24.30 40.54 45.57
N ILE A 922 23.37 39.65 45.23
CA ILE A 922 22.69 39.65 43.94
C ILE A 922 21.29 40.22 44.16
N HIS A 923 20.94 41.20 43.35
CA HIS A 923 19.63 41.83 43.33
C HIS A 923 18.86 41.40 42.08
N ILE A 924 17.58 41.06 42.27
CA ILE A 924 16.65 40.70 41.19
C ILE A 924 15.39 41.53 41.36
N GLU A 925 15.02 42.27 40.32
CA GLU A 925 13.79 43.08 40.27
C GLU A 925 12.86 42.65 39.15
N ASN A 926 11.57 42.89 39.38
CA ASN A 926 10.43 42.58 38.53
C ASN A 926 10.26 41.09 38.18
N TYR A 927 10.68 40.18 39.08
CA TYR A 927 10.52 38.73 38.87
C TYR A 927 10.03 37.98 40.10
N VAL A 928 8.88 37.29 39.95
CA VAL A 928 8.31 36.35 40.92
C VAL A 928 8.35 34.96 40.30
N GLY A 929 9.13 34.04 40.87
CA GLY A 929 9.27 32.70 40.34
C GLY A 929 10.55 31.98 40.78
N LYS A 930 10.86 30.84 40.16
CA LYS A 930 12.06 30.06 40.48
C LYS A 930 13.30 30.67 39.84
N VAL A 931 14.33 30.87 40.66
CA VAL A 931 15.66 31.35 40.27
C VAL A 931 16.68 30.23 40.48
N TYR A 932 17.52 30.03 39.48
CA TYR A 932 18.60 29.03 39.47
C TYR A 932 19.95 29.75 39.29
N ILE A 933 20.95 29.36 40.07
CA ILE A 933 22.29 29.96 40.02
C ILE A 933 23.31 28.89 39.73
N PHE A 934 24.13 29.12 38.71
CA PHE A 934 25.20 28.22 38.29
C PHE A 934 26.55 28.91 38.43
N ASP A 935 27.61 28.13 38.68
CA ASP A 935 28.97 28.62 38.49
C ASP A 935 29.35 28.61 37.00
N LEU A 936 30.53 29.15 36.67
CA LEU A 936 31.05 29.19 35.29
C LEU A 936 31.26 27.80 34.67
N GLY A 937 31.37 26.75 35.48
CA GLY A 937 31.47 25.36 35.02
C GLY A 937 30.11 24.72 34.71
N GLY A 938 29.01 25.46 34.88
CA GLY A 938 27.65 24.98 34.65
C GLY A 938 27.07 24.16 35.80
N ARG A 939 27.73 24.09 36.96
CA ARG A 939 27.21 23.37 38.13
C ARG A 939 26.20 24.24 38.87
N LEU A 940 25.04 23.67 39.19
CA LEU A 940 24.00 24.37 39.97
C LEU A 940 24.49 24.61 41.40
N VAL A 941 24.65 25.88 41.76
CA VAL A 941 25.13 26.35 43.07
C VAL A 941 23.97 26.55 44.04
N ARG A 942 22.83 27.08 43.57
CA ARG A 942 21.67 27.34 44.42
C ARG A 942 20.37 27.47 43.61
N THR A 943 19.24 27.15 44.24
CA THR A 943 17.88 27.37 43.71
C THR A 943 16.99 27.90 44.81
N PHE A 944 16.11 28.86 44.49
CA PHE A 944 15.06 29.32 45.39
C PHE A 944 13.91 29.96 44.59
N THR A 945 12.81 30.26 45.28
CA THR A 945 11.63 30.90 44.69
C THR A 945 11.48 32.31 45.28
N THR A 946 11.36 33.32 44.42
CA THR A 946 11.00 34.68 44.83
C THR A 946 9.48 34.80 44.89
N ASN A 947 8.96 35.29 46.01
CA ASN A 947 7.52 35.56 46.18
C ASN A 947 7.18 37.05 46.00
N ASP A 948 8.19 37.92 46.00
CA ASP A 948 8.09 39.36 45.84
C ASP A 948 8.81 39.80 44.56
N SER A 949 8.36 40.91 43.97
CA SER A 949 8.91 41.42 42.70
C SER A 949 10.37 41.86 42.82
N THR A 950 10.85 42.16 44.02
CA THR A 950 12.25 42.52 44.29
C THR A 950 12.81 41.60 45.36
N THR A 951 13.94 40.93 45.07
CA THR A 951 14.59 40.03 46.03
C THR A 951 16.10 40.22 45.99
N GLU A 952 16.72 40.18 47.17
CA GLU A 952 18.17 40.26 47.36
C GLU A 952 18.65 39.06 48.17
N PHE A 953 19.83 38.54 47.82
CA PHE A 953 20.48 37.49 48.61
C PHE A 953 21.99 37.48 48.40
N THR A 954 22.71 37.01 49.44
CA THR A 954 24.17 36.94 49.48
C THR A 954 24.66 35.54 49.13
N LEU A 955 25.74 35.46 48.33
CA LEU A 955 26.51 34.21 48.19
C LEU A 955 27.81 34.34 48.99
N SER A 956 28.20 33.26 49.66
CA SER A 956 29.35 33.27 50.58
C SER A 956 30.70 33.46 49.89
N ASN A 957 30.78 33.23 48.57
CA ASN A 957 32.01 33.19 47.80
C ASN A 957 31.99 34.25 46.69
N THR A 958 33.13 34.89 46.46
CA THR A 958 33.33 35.82 45.34
C THR A 958 33.61 35.05 44.04
N GLY A 959 33.17 35.60 42.91
CA GLY A 959 33.29 34.93 41.61
C GLY A 959 32.21 35.34 40.61
N ILE A 960 32.29 34.80 39.39
CA ILE A 960 31.30 35.05 38.35
C ILE A 960 30.29 33.90 38.31
N TYR A 961 29.01 34.26 38.34
CA TYR A 961 27.89 33.31 38.36
C TYR A 961 26.95 33.56 37.20
N ILE A 962 26.27 32.50 36.75
CA ILE A 962 25.19 32.57 35.77
C ILE A 962 23.87 32.44 36.53
N VAL A 963 23.06 33.48 36.51
CA VAL A 963 21.73 33.50 37.11
C VAL A 963 20.70 33.26 36.02
N LYS A 964 19.89 32.21 36.16
CA LYS A 964 18.80 31.87 35.25
C LYS A 964 17.46 31.94 35.95
N THR A 965 16.52 32.62 35.32
CA THR A 965 15.09 32.54 35.59
C THR A 965 14.41 31.80 34.44
N MET A 966 13.09 31.58 34.51
CA MET A 966 12.36 31.01 33.35
C MET A 966 12.39 31.91 32.10
N VAL A 967 12.71 33.21 32.24
CA VAL A 967 12.58 34.20 31.16
C VAL A 967 13.88 34.94 30.81
N VAL A 968 14.87 34.99 31.73
CA VAL A 968 16.12 35.73 31.55
C VAL A 968 17.31 34.93 32.08
N THR A 969 18.44 35.00 31.38
CA THR A 969 19.75 34.51 31.84
C THR A 969 20.74 35.69 31.90
N ALA A 970 21.39 35.89 33.04
CA ALA A 970 22.38 36.96 33.25
C ALA A 970 23.68 36.42 33.85
N LYS A 971 24.81 37.06 33.53
CA LYS A 971 26.13 36.75 34.10
C LYS A 971 26.51 37.88 35.08
N VAL A 972 26.77 37.53 36.33
CA VAL A 972 26.92 38.49 37.44
C VAL A 972 28.24 38.23 38.17
N SER A 973 29.00 39.29 38.47
CA SER A 973 30.31 39.21 39.13
C SER A 973 30.22 39.70 40.56
N LEU A 974 30.41 38.81 41.52
CA LEU A 974 30.47 39.13 42.94
C LEU A 974 31.92 39.43 43.34
N GLN A 975 32.20 40.71 43.57
CA GLN A 975 33.46 41.21 44.12
C GLN A 975 33.21 41.72 45.54
N ASN A 976 34.26 41.71 46.36
CA ASN A 976 34.19 42.13 47.77
C ASN A 976 33.93 43.62 47.89
#